data_AF-A0A6A6AP77-F1
#
_entry.id   AF-A0A6A6AP77-F1
#
_cell.length_a   1.000
_cell.length_b   1.000
_cell.length_c   1.000
_cell.angle_alpha   90.00
_cell.angle_beta   90.00
_cell.angle_gamma   90.00
#
_symmetry.space_group_name_H-M   'P 1'
#
loop_
_entity.id
_entity.type
_entity.pdbx_description
1 polymer ?
#
loop_
_entity_poly.entity_id
_entity_poly.type
_entity_poly.pdbx_seq_one_letter_code
_entity_poly.pdbx_strand_id
1 'polypeptide(L)'
;MSSSQAKPTIIGLYGISGAGKSYHLDLLKTTTTLAKEGFIFYDGSALIASVVPAGLDAFKGLSHDDQTLYRKQALEQLKVECTEHQKTAVVSGHYIFWDDETREGERVGIEEDWETYTHIIYLNADAGVVAERRKKDSRWRRKTSVAHLGKWRDTERAELRDICLEKKILFTTVFDDAPPKETRTADKLEMILRDFQQHSEEHNISIIEKAIDATTAGQDKLETMLVLDADRTLAPHDTGAMFWEADIWGISTKDPLKTLFKRQGYSYASFRQASLLYEEAADGFDVRCNRLAEHVKMYTDMIALLKDVEMNPHIGAVVVTCGLRRVWEEVLATNKLSHIKVIGGGRLADEYVITGSIKGHIIDKLHEKKLRVLAFGDSPLDLEMLQKADDAYVVVGDRETRSRTMDAELSKAIENGLRAQQIVFSHKVDPRLDVESLPKLELGAEELKFIFKRQENFVHATLKNATKLLMTPTRDAANRGHDLRKAHENVGYYLATEFLSEIIGIETYPVKHVQGFPTDGYRFRHEKHTLIVPLMRGGEPMAFGVSKALKTAGFAHAKHFSDIDAGNLKGKRAIILVDSVINTGGSIVEFMEPLREKYPGVQVIVVAGVVQADATKVGKFAAMLKSDKNLYVVALRESDNKYKGRGGTDTGHRLFNTTNLD
;
A
#
# COMPACT_ATOMS: atom_id res chain seq x y z
N MET A 1 15.38 -11.12 -23.84
CA MET A 1 15.17 -9.73 -23.37
C MET A 1 16.55 -9.18 -23.08
N SER A 2 17.02 -8.18 -23.83
CA SER A 2 18.32 -7.58 -23.54
C SER A 2 18.20 -6.82 -22.22
N SER A 3 19.05 -7.14 -21.25
CA SER A 3 19.16 -6.36 -20.02
C SER A 3 19.54 -4.93 -20.42
N SER A 4 18.61 -3.97 -20.28
CA SER A 4 18.97 -2.56 -20.33
C SER A 4 19.97 -2.34 -19.20
N GLN A 5 21.24 -2.12 -19.53
CA GLN A 5 22.24 -1.72 -18.53
C GLN A 5 21.73 -0.46 -17.83
N ALA A 6 21.66 -0.50 -16.49
CA ALA A 6 21.25 0.64 -15.69
C ALA A 6 22.21 1.82 -15.94
N LYS A 7 21.66 3.03 -16.13
CA LYS A 7 22.43 4.27 -16.29
C LYS A 7 23.30 4.49 -15.04
N PRO A 8 24.61 4.77 -15.18
CA PRO A 8 25.47 5.02 -14.03
C PRO A 8 25.06 6.28 -13.25
N THR A 9 25.30 6.31 -11.95
CA THR A 9 25.03 7.49 -11.12
C THR A 9 26.08 8.57 -11.37
N ILE A 10 25.65 9.69 -11.96
CA ILE A 10 26.49 10.86 -12.24
C ILE A 10 25.80 12.08 -11.63
N ILE A 11 26.52 12.75 -10.73
CA ILE A 11 26.00 13.81 -9.86
C ILE A 11 26.65 15.13 -10.25
N GLY A 12 25.82 16.11 -10.62
CA GLY A 12 26.28 17.47 -10.90
C GLY A 12 26.34 18.31 -9.62
N LEU A 13 27.49 18.89 -9.30
CA LEU A 13 27.65 19.88 -8.24
C LEU A 13 27.62 21.29 -8.85
N TYR A 14 26.51 21.99 -8.66
CA TYR A 14 26.24 23.31 -9.25
C TYR A 14 26.22 24.42 -8.19
N GLY A 15 26.22 25.67 -8.65
CA GLY A 15 26.30 26.86 -7.80
C GLY A 15 27.06 27.96 -8.51
N ILE A 16 26.74 29.21 -8.19
CA ILE A 16 27.37 30.36 -8.85
C ILE A 16 28.89 30.41 -8.63
N SER A 17 29.58 31.17 -9.46
CA SER A 17 31.03 31.33 -9.33
C SER A 17 31.39 31.96 -7.97
N GLY A 18 32.09 31.19 -7.12
CA GLY A 18 32.48 31.61 -5.77
C GLY A 18 31.65 30.97 -4.65
N ALA A 19 30.67 30.13 -5.00
CA ALA A 19 29.86 29.37 -4.04
C ALA A 19 30.62 28.28 -3.27
N GLY A 20 31.88 27.98 -3.62
CA GLY A 20 32.69 26.97 -2.92
C GLY A 20 32.72 25.58 -3.57
N LYS A 21 32.21 25.43 -4.81
CA LYS A 21 32.20 24.14 -5.53
C LYS A 21 33.54 23.40 -5.51
N SER A 22 34.61 24.03 -6.02
CA SER A 22 35.94 23.40 -6.08
C SER A 22 36.48 23.08 -4.69
N TYR A 23 36.25 23.97 -3.71
CA TYR A 23 36.66 23.74 -2.32
C TYR A 23 36.01 22.48 -1.73
N HIS A 24 34.68 22.38 -1.81
CA HIS A 24 33.95 21.22 -1.30
C HIS A 24 34.28 19.95 -2.08
N LEU A 25 34.46 20.05 -3.40
CA LEU A 25 34.86 18.92 -4.24
C LEU A 25 36.26 18.41 -3.89
N ASP A 26 37.21 19.29 -3.61
CA ASP A 26 38.55 18.91 -3.16
C ASP A 26 38.54 18.36 -1.73
N LEU A 27 37.71 18.91 -0.84
CA LEU A 27 37.52 18.37 0.51
C LEU A 27 36.97 16.92 0.44
N LEU A 28 35.93 16.68 -0.36
CA LEU A 28 35.35 15.35 -0.55
C LEU A 28 36.34 14.36 -1.19
N LYS A 29 37.21 14.81 -2.10
CA LYS A 29 38.32 13.99 -2.65
C LYS A 29 39.31 13.56 -1.58
N THR A 30 39.59 14.40 -0.58
CA THR A 30 40.53 14.04 0.50
C THR A 30 39.96 13.01 1.47
N THR A 31 38.63 12.83 1.49
CA THR A 31 37.96 11.82 2.30
C THR A 31 38.23 10.42 1.74
N THR A 32 39.16 9.69 2.37
CA THR A 32 39.55 8.34 1.92
C THR A 32 38.42 7.30 1.93
N THR A 33 37.32 7.52 2.64
CA THR A 33 36.14 6.63 2.67
C THR A 33 35.37 6.67 1.35
N LEU A 34 35.05 7.86 0.83
CA LEU A 34 34.31 8.01 -0.43
C LEU A 34 35.07 7.41 -1.62
N ALA A 35 36.39 7.58 -1.68
CA ALA A 35 37.19 6.94 -2.72
C ALA A 35 37.12 5.40 -2.67
N LYS A 36 37.15 4.81 -1.47
CA LYS A 36 37.01 3.36 -1.27
C LYS A 36 35.62 2.85 -1.64
N GLU A 37 34.60 3.68 -1.45
CA GLU A 37 33.21 3.40 -1.81
C GLU A 37 32.92 3.60 -3.31
N GLY A 38 33.94 3.97 -4.10
CA GLY A 38 33.81 4.05 -5.55
C GLY A 38 33.33 5.40 -6.08
N PHE A 39 33.48 6.47 -5.31
CA PHE A 39 33.30 7.82 -5.83
C PHE A 39 34.53 8.31 -6.60
N ILE A 40 34.27 8.98 -7.73
CA ILE A 40 35.27 9.71 -8.52
C ILE A 40 34.81 11.15 -8.69
N PHE A 41 35.74 12.09 -8.66
CA PHE A 41 35.43 13.52 -8.58
C PHE A 41 36.14 14.30 -9.69
N TYR A 42 35.36 15.02 -10.49
CA TYR A 42 35.87 15.79 -11.63
C TYR A 42 35.58 17.28 -11.46
N ASP A 43 36.60 18.10 -11.68
CA ASP A 43 36.36 19.49 -12.07
C ASP A 43 35.89 19.47 -13.53
N GLY A 44 34.68 19.96 -13.82
CA GLY A 44 34.10 19.92 -15.17
C GLY A 44 34.99 20.59 -16.22
N SER A 45 35.77 21.60 -15.85
CA SER A 45 36.73 22.23 -16.76
C SER A 45 37.95 21.35 -17.04
N ALA A 46 38.39 20.55 -16.07
CA ALA A 46 39.46 19.57 -16.25
C ALA A 46 39.00 18.37 -17.08
N LEU A 47 37.75 17.94 -16.92
CA LEU A 47 37.15 16.86 -17.72
C LEU A 47 37.05 17.25 -19.21
N ILE A 48 36.67 18.49 -19.51
CA ILE A 48 36.68 18.98 -20.90
C ILE A 48 38.11 19.08 -21.41
N ALA A 49 39.05 19.55 -20.59
CA ALA A 49 40.45 19.68 -20.99
C ALA A 49 41.10 18.33 -21.35
N SER A 50 40.65 17.20 -20.79
CA SER A 50 41.21 15.88 -21.10
C SER A 50 40.81 15.36 -22.49
N VAL A 51 39.75 15.88 -23.09
CA VAL A 51 39.27 15.46 -24.44
C VAL A 51 39.59 16.48 -25.54
N VAL A 52 39.99 17.71 -25.17
CA VAL A 52 40.31 18.77 -26.13
C VAL A 52 41.81 18.76 -26.45
N PRO A 53 42.20 18.62 -27.73
CA PRO A 53 43.59 18.82 -28.15
C PRO A 53 44.07 20.24 -27.77
N ALA A 54 45.19 20.34 -27.06
CA ALA A 54 45.74 21.59 -26.49
C ALA A 54 44.98 22.19 -25.29
N GLY A 55 44.06 21.42 -24.68
CA GLY A 55 43.49 21.72 -23.36
C GLY A 55 42.44 22.84 -23.31
N LEU A 56 42.16 23.34 -22.11
CA LEU A 56 41.01 24.21 -21.84
C LEU A 56 41.07 25.58 -22.53
N ASP A 57 42.26 26.14 -22.74
CA ASP A 57 42.37 27.46 -23.38
C ASP A 57 42.10 27.37 -24.88
N ALA A 58 42.43 26.24 -25.52
CA ALA A 58 42.01 25.96 -26.88
C ALA A 58 40.49 25.82 -26.97
N PHE A 59 39.87 25.13 -26.01
CA PHE A 59 38.41 24.96 -25.93
C PHE A 59 37.66 26.30 -25.91
N LYS A 60 38.11 27.27 -25.12
CA LYS A 60 37.46 28.60 -25.03
C LYS A 60 37.48 29.38 -26.35
N GLY A 61 38.44 29.09 -27.23
CA GLY A 61 38.57 29.73 -28.55
C GLY A 61 37.76 29.05 -29.66
N LEU A 62 37.11 27.92 -29.37
CA LEU A 62 36.32 27.16 -30.34
C LEU A 62 34.94 27.78 -30.58
N SER A 63 34.33 27.42 -31.70
CA SER A 63 32.93 27.76 -32.00
C SER A 63 31.98 27.10 -30.99
N HIS A 64 30.74 27.61 -30.87
CA HIS A 64 29.75 27.03 -29.95
C HIS A 64 29.43 25.57 -30.28
N ASP A 65 29.38 25.21 -31.56
CA ASP A 65 29.13 23.84 -32.04
C ASP A 65 30.29 22.90 -31.65
N ASP A 66 31.52 23.35 -31.83
CA ASP A 66 32.71 22.58 -31.45
C ASP A 66 32.83 22.43 -29.93
N GLN A 67 32.51 23.49 -29.17
CA GLN A 67 32.46 23.41 -27.70
C GLN A 67 31.41 22.39 -27.24
N THR A 68 30.26 22.35 -27.91
CA THR A 68 29.20 21.37 -27.63
C THR A 68 29.67 19.95 -27.94
N LEU A 69 30.37 19.74 -29.05
CA LEU A 69 30.93 18.45 -29.44
C LEU A 69 31.92 17.91 -28.38
N TYR A 70 32.88 18.73 -27.94
CA TYR A 70 33.85 18.30 -26.94
C TYR A 70 33.23 18.09 -25.55
N ARG A 71 32.24 18.89 -25.16
CA ARG A 71 31.47 18.63 -23.92
C ARG A 71 30.78 17.27 -23.97
N LYS A 72 30.14 16.97 -25.10
CA LYS A 72 29.49 15.68 -25.33
C LYS A 72 30.49 14.52 -25.22
N GLN A 73 31.63 14.62 -25.89
CA GLN A 73 32.69 13.61 -25.80
C GLN A 73 33.19 13.39 -24.37
N ALA A 74 33.37 14.47 -23.59
CA ALA A 74 33.81 14.37 -22.20
C ALA A 74 32.78 13.63 -21.32
N LEU A 75 31.49 13.92 -21.50
CA LEU A 75 30.40 13.27 -20.78
C LEU A 75 30.20 11.81 -21.21
N GLU A 76 30.35 11.51 -22.51
CA GLU A 76 30.32 10.13 -23.02
C GLU A 76 31.46 9.29 -22.45
N GLN A 77 32.68 9.83 -22.42
CA GLN A 77 33.81 9.15 -21.80
C GLN A 77 33.57 8.89 -20.30
N LEU A 78 33.01 9.87 -19.59
CA LEU A 78 32.66 9.72 -18.18
C LEU A 78 31.58 8.64 -17.97
N LYS A 79 30.54 8.61 -18.81
CA LYS A 79 29.51 7.55 -18.76
C LYS A 79 30.15 6.17 -18.89
N VAL A 80 31.02 5.99 -19.88
CA VAL A 80 31.72 4.71 -20.11
C VAL A 80 32.56 4.32 -18.89
N GLU A 81 33.37 5.24 -18.36
CA GLU A 81 34.21 4.99 -17.19
C GLU A 81 33.37 4.58 -15.97
N CYS A 82 32.28 5.31 -15.69
CA CYS A 82 31.38 4.98 -14.58
C CYS A 82 30.71 3.63 -14.75
N THR A 83 30.29 3.27 -15.96
CA THR A 83 29.65 1.98 -16.25
C THR A 83 30.65 0.82 -16.15
N GLU A 84 31.83 0.93 -16.78
CA GLU A 84 32.83 -0.14 -16.81
C GLU A 84 33.43 -0.42 -15.43
N HIS A 85 33.64 0.62 -14.62
CA HIS A 85 34.26 0.50 -13.30
C HIS A 85 33.27 0.53 -12.13
N GLN A 86 31.96 0.58 -12.42
CA GLN A 86 30.89 0.69 -11.42
C GLN A 86 31.12 1.83 -10.43
N LYS A 87 31.53 3.00 -10.95
CA LYS A 87 31.85 4.19 -10.15
C LYS A 87 30.71 5.19 -10.17
N THR A 88 30.61 5.98 -9.09
CA THR A 88 29.72 7.13 -9.01
C THR A 88 30.54 8.40 -9.23
N ALA A 89 30.20 9.19 -10.24
CA ALA A 89 30.91 10.43 -10.54
C ALA A 89 30.25 11.64 -9.91
N VAL A 90 31.05 12.57 -9.39
CA VAL A 90 30.64 13.90 -8.95
C VAL A 90 31.38 14.94 -9.79
N VAL A 91 30.65 15.73 -10.55
CA VAL A 91 31.22 16.69 -11.52
C VAL A 91 30.82 18.10 -11.14
N SER A 92 31.77 19.02 -10.93
CA SER A 92 31.42 20.43 -10.75
C SER A 92 31.03 21.07 -12.08
N GLY A 93 29.82 21.62 -12.14
CA GLY A 93 29.27 22.27 -13.33
C GLY A 93 29.05 23.77 -13.16
N HIS A 94 28.79 24.42 -14.29
CA HIS A 94 28.32 25.81 -14.38
C HIS A 94 27.09 25.82 -15.26
N TYR A 95 26.03 26.51 -14.83
CA TYR A 95 24.81 26.65 -15.63
C TYR A 95 24.72 28.01 -16.31
N ILE A 96 24.97 29.10 -15.56
CA ILE A 96 25.02 30.46 -16.09
C ILE A 96 26.44 31.03 -15.93
N PHE A 97 26.94 31.70 -16.97
CA PHE A 97 28.01 32.69 -16.86
C PHE A 97 27.39 34.08 -16.98
N TRP A 98 27.35 34.83 -15.87
CA TRP A 98 26.74 36.16 -15.84
C TRP A 98 27.81 37.24 -15.90
N ASP A 99 27.74 38.09 -16.95
CA ASP A 99 28.56 39.31 -17.05
C ASP A 99 27.81 40.55 -16.52
N ASP A 100 28.53 41.39 -15.78
CA ASP A 100 27.99 42.58 -15.12
C ASP A 100 27.62 43.69 -16.13
N GLU A 101 28.26 43.72 -17.30
CA GLU A 101 28.08 44.75 -18.34
C GLU A 101 26.81 44.53 -19.19
N THR A 102 26.58 43.30 -19.64
CA THR A 102 25.42 42.95 -20.48
C THR A 102 24.13 42.81 -19.67
N ARG A 103 24.23 42.59 -18.34
CA ARG A 103 23.14 42.22 -17.43
C ARG A 103 22.36 40.96 -17.85
N GLU A 104 22.85 40.23 -18.85
CA GLU A 104 22.30 38.98 -19.35
C GLU A 104 23.28 37.85 -19.05
N GLY A 105 22.77 36.78 -18.43
CA GLY A 105 23.56 35.57 -18.17
C GLY A 105 23.56 34.64 -19.36
N GLU A 106 24.73 34.22 -19.83
CA GLU A 106 24.87 33.18 -20.85
C GLU A 106 24.59 31.81 -20.21
N ARG A 107 23.60 31.07 -20.74
CA ARG A 107 23.31 29.70 -20.30
C ARG A 107 24.20 28.75 -21.08
N VAL A 108 24.92 27.88 -20.37
CA VAL A 108 25.92 26.99 -20.97
C VAL A 108 25.64 25.51 -20.80
N GLY A 109 24.49 25.15 -20.22
CA GLY A 109 24.06 23.75 -20.16
C GLY A 109 23.53 23.29 -21.52
N ILE A 110 23.93 22.09 -21.95
CA ILE A 110 23.51 21.47 -23.21
C ILE A 110 22.60 20.25 -22.93
N GLU A 111 21.87 19.78 -23.94
CA GLU A 111 20.95 18.64 -23.78
C GLU A 111 21.68 17.39 -23.25
N GLU A 112 22.91 17.16 -23.71
CA GLU A 112 23.73 16.03 -23.27
C GLU A 112 24.05 16.09 -21.75
N ASP A 113 24.13 17.27 -21.14
CA ASP A 113 24.27 17.38 -19.68
C ASP A 113 23.07 16.71 -19.00
N TRP A 114 21.86 17.02 -19.46
CA TRP A 114 20.61 16.56 -18.85
C TRP A 114 20.36 15.07 -19.11
N GLU A 115 20.81 14.56 -20.25
CA GLU A 115 20.82 13.12 -20.52
C GLU A 115 21.88 12.38 -19.70
N THR A 116 22.92 13.06 -19.22
CA THR A 116 24.02 12.46 -18.46
C THR A 116 23.75 12.43 -16.97
N TYR A 117 23.41 13.56 -16.36
CA TYR A 117 23.22 13.64 -14.92
C TYR A 117 22.03 12.79 -14.47
N THR A 118 22.17 12.09 -13.35
CA THR A 118 21.06 11.45 -12.64
C THR A 118 20.58 12.33 -11.49
N HIS A 119 21.51 13.11 -10.91
CA HIS A 119 21.24 14.03 -9.82
C HIS A 119 21.97 15.35 -10.01
N ILE A 120 21.42 16.43 -9.45
CA ILE A 120 22.07 17.73 -9.31
C ILE A 120 21.94 18.22 -7.87
N ILE A 121 23.08 18.57 -7.28
CA ILE A 121 23.18 19.24 -5.99
C ILE A 121 23.56 20.70 -6.26
N TYR A 122 22.72 21.64 -5.81
CA TYR A 122 22.99 23.06 -5.91
C TYR A 122 23.53 23.62 -4.58
N LEU A 123 24.77 24.10 -4.59
CA LEU A 123 25.40 24.80 -3.47
C LEU A 123 24.88 26.24 -3.38
N ASN A 124 24.03 26.48 -2.40
CA ASN A 124 23.36 27.75 -2.17
C ASN A 124 24.04 28.53 -1.05
N ALA A 125 25.16 29.18 -1.36
CA ALA A 125 25.84 30.09 -0.45
C ALA A 125 25.17 31.47 -0.42
N ASP A 126 25.23 32.16 0.73
CA ASP A 126 24.78 33.54 0.83
C ASP A 126 25.57 34.46 -0.13
N ALA A 127 24.90 35.43 -0.74
CA ALA A 127 25.53 36.31 -1.73
C ALA A 127 26.66 37.16 -1.12
N GLY A 128 26.55 37.54 0.16
CA GLY A 128 27.62 38.21 0.90
C GLY A 128 28.82 37.29 1.14
N VAL A 129 28.57 36.04 1.52
CA VAL A 129 29.62 35.01 1.66
C VAL A 129 30.34 34.77 0.33
N VAL A 130 29.60 34.66 -0.78
CA VAL A 130 30.19 34.53 -2.13
C VAL A 130 31.04 35.74 -2.48
N ALA A 131 30.57 36.96 -2.19
CA ALA A 131 31.33 38.18 -2.43
C ALA A 131 32.66 38.19 -1.65
N GLU A 132 32.64 37.79 -0.37
CA GLU A 132 33.85 37.70 0.46
C GLU A 132 34.81 36.61 -0.03
N ARG A 133 34.31 35.43 -0.38
CA ARG A 133 35.14 34.35 -0.97
C ARG A 133 35.80 34.80 -2.26
N ARG A 134 35.07 35.49 -3.15
CA ARG A 134 35.61 36.03 -4.41
C ARG A 134 36.70 37.08 -4.20
N LYS A 135 36.65 37.88 -3.12
CA LYS A 135 37.71 38.84 -2.77
C LYS A 135 39.01 38.17 -2.31
N LYS A 136 38.89 37.01 -1.65
CA LYS A 136 40.00 36.24 -1.08
C LYS A 136 40.56 35.18 -2.05
N ASP A 137 39.93 35.01 -3.21
CA ASP A 137 40.33 34.05 -4.23
C ASP A 137 41.59 34.53 -4.95
N SER A 138 42.52 33.61 -5.23
CA SER A 138 43.71 33.86 -6.02
C SER A 138 43.40 34.00 -7.52
N ARG A 139 42.26 33.46 -7.98
CA ARG A 139 41.79 33.60 -9.36
C ARG A 139 41.23 35.02 -9.58
N TRP A 140 41.68 35.68 -10.64
CA TRP A 140 41.11 36.98 -11.01
C TRP A 140 39.62 36.85 -11.33
N ARG A 141 38.80 37.70 -10.71
CA ARG A 141 37.36 37.77 -10.94
C ARG A 141 36.94 39.23 -11.02
N ARG A 142 36.03 39.55 -11.95
CA ARG A 142 35.42 40.89 -12.04
C ARG A 142 34.71 41.24 -10.73
N LYS A 143 34.63 42.53 -10.39
CA LYS A 143 33.93 43.01 -9.19
C LYS A 143 32.42 43.04 -9.46
N THR A 144 31.70 42.16 -8.76
CA THR A 144 30.24 42.03 -8.87
C THR A 144 29.59 42.46 -7.56
N SER A 145 28.46 43.16 -7.62
CA SER A 145 27.72 43.57 -6.41
C SER A 145 27.04 42.38 -5.71
N VAL A 146 26.86 42.47 -4.38
CA VAL A 146 26.15 41.44 -3.60
C VAL A 146 24.72 41.24 -4.11
N ALA A 147 24.03 42.32 -4.48
CA ALA A 147 22.68 42.24 -5.05
C ALA A 147 22.65 41.48 -6.39
N HIS A 148 23.65 41.70 -7.24
CA HIS A 148 23.77 40.98 -8.50
C HIS A 148 24.10 39.49 -8.28
N LEU A 149 24.99 39.17 -7.33
CA LEU A 149 25.25 37.78 -6.93
C LEU A 149 24.00 37.07 -6.42
N GLY A 150 23.17 37.77 -5.64
CA GLY A 150 21.88 37.27 -5.20
C GLY A 150 20.95 36.95 -6.39
N LYS A 151 20.81 37.90 -7.33
CA LYS A 151 20.00 37.70 -8.54
C LYS A 151 20.50 36.52 -9.37
N TRP A 152 21.82 36.42 -9.60
CA TRP A 152 22.42 35.30 -10.32
C TRP A 152 22.10 33.98 -9.62
N ARG A 153 22.39 33.88 -8.32
CA ARG A 153 22.14 32.68 -7.52
C ARG A 153 20.68 32.22 -7.58
N ASP A 154 19.75 33.16 -7.41
CA ASP A 154 18.32 32.83 -7.34
C ASP A 154 17.79 32.43 -8.73
N THR A 155 18.27 33.08 -9.79
CA THR A 155 17.93 32.74 -11.19
C THR A 155 18.49 31.37 -11.57
N GLU A 156 19.78 31.12 -11.34
CA GLU A 156 20.44 29.85 -11.65
C GLU A 156 19.78 28.68 -10.93
N ARG A 157 19.49 28.84 -9.63
CA ARG A 157 18.79 27.82 -8.85
C ARG A 157 17.39 27.53 -9.38
N ALA A 158 16.62 28.56 -9.73
CA ALA A 158 15.26 28.41 -10.20
C ALA A 158 15.21 27.72 -11.57
N GLU A 159 16.05 28.15 -12.52
CA GLU A 159 16.13 27.58 -13.86
C GLU A 159 16.63 26.14 -13.82
N LEU A 160 17.70 25.84 -13.05
CA LEU A 160 18.18 24.46 -12.89
C LEU A 160 17.14 23.55 -12.26
N ARG A 161 16.42 24.00 -11.23
CA ARG A 161 15.36 23.21 -10.61
C ARG A 161 14.24 22.88 -11.60
N ASP A 162 13.86 23.85 -12.44
CA ASP A 162 12.81 23.66 -13.44
C ASP A 162 13.24 22.68 -14.54
N ILE A 163 14.49 22.79 -15.02
CA ILE A 163 15.08 21.85 -15.98
C ILE A 163 15.16 20.45 -15.38
N CYS A 164 15.65 20.30 -14.16
CA CYS A 164 15.70 19.00 -13.49
C CYS A 164 14.31 18.36 -13.35
N LEU A 165 13.30 19.16 -13.03
CA LEU A 165 11.91 18.71 -12.94
C LEU A 165 11.39 18.25 -14.31
N GLU A 166 11.71 18.97 -15.38
CA GLU A 166 11.35 18.59 -16.76
C GLU A 166 12.05 17.31 -17.22
N LYS A 167 13.36 17.23 -16.99
CA LYS A 167 14.25 16.16 -17.46
C LYS A 167 14.31 14.96 -16.52
N LYS A 168 13.56 15.00 -15.41
CA LYS A 168 13.49 13.95 -14.37
C LYS A 168 14.85 13.64 -13.73
N ILE A 169 15.64 14.68 -13.51
CA ILE A 169 16.90 14.63 -12.76
C ILE A 169 16.57 14.97 -11.31
N LEU A 170 17.05 14.17 -10.35
CA LEU A 170 16.82 14.46 -8.94
C LEU A 170 17.62 15.70 -8.51
N PHE A 171 16.96 16.69 -7.94
CA PHE A 171 17.53 17.98 -7.57
C PHE A 171 17.43 18.22 -6.06
N THR A 172 18.51 18.72 -5.46
CA THR A 172 18.47 19.21 -4.08
C THR A 172 19.38 20.41 -3.87
N THR A 173 19.05 21.22 -2.88
CA THR A 173 19.78 22.43 -2.50
C THR A 173 20.48 22.21 -1.17
N VAL A 174 21.78 22.42 -1.14
CA VAL A 174 22.57 22.44 0.09
C VAL A 174 22.90 23.89 0.41
N PHE A 175 22.43 24.36 1.55
CA PHE A 175 22.70 25.71 2.04
C PHE A 175 24.09 25.75 2.69
N ASP A 176 24.91 26.69 2.26
CA ASP A 176 26.28 26.88 2.75
C ASP A 176 26.37 28.22 3.51
N ASP A 177 26.09 28.18 4.81
CA ASP A 177 26.13 29.33 5.71
C ASP A 177 27.55 29.58 6.25
N ALA A 178 27.86 30.83 6.62
CA ALA A 178 29.17 31.26 7.10
C ALA A 178 29.71 30.49 8.34
N PRO A 179 31.04 30.50 8.59
CA PRO A 179 31.70 29.79 9.70
C PRO A 179 31.06 30.04 11.08
N PRO A 180 31.08 29.06 12.01
CA PRO A 180 31.90 27.84 11.98
C PRO A 180 31.21 26.61 11.35
N LYS A 181 30.15 26.81 10.56
CA LYS A 181 29.30 25.73 10.02
C LYS A 181 29.84 25.01 8.77
N GLU A 182 31.05 25.30 8.31
CA GLU A 182 31.59 24.75 7.04
C GLU A 182 31.77 23.22 7.09
N THR A 183 32.08 22.63 8.26
CA THR A 183 32.10 21.17 8.46
C THR A 183 30.72 20.54 8.22
N ARG A 184 29.64 21.25 8.57
CA ARG A 184 28.25 20.77 8.42
C ARG A 184 27.82 20.66 6.95
N THR A 185 28.34 21.53 6.07
CA THR A 185 28.05 21.48 4.63
C THR A 185 28.69 20.24 4.01
N ALA A 186 29.96 19.96 4.34
CA ALA A 186 30.67 18.79 3.84
C ALA A 186 30.02 17.47 4.31
N ASP A 187 29.66 17.38 5.60
CA ASP A 187 28.95 16.22 6.16
C ASP A 187 27.61 15.99 5.45
N LYS A 188 26.85 17.07 5.17
CA LYS A 188 25.58 16.99 4.44
C LYS A 188 25.78 16.54 2.99
N LEU A 189 26.82 17.02 2.32
CA LEU A 189 27.17 16.56 0.97
C LEU A 189 27.53 15.08 0.98
N GLU A 190 28.37 14.63 1.92
CA GLU A 190 28.74 13.22 2.03
C GLU A 190 27.51 12.32 2.26
N MET A 191 26.60 12.72 3.15
CA MET A 191 25.33 12.01 3.37
C MET A 191 24.49 11.90 2.09
N ILE A 192 24.30 13.00 1.36
CA ILE A 192 23.52 13.03 0.12
C ILE A 192 24.18 12.19 -0.99
N LEU A 193 25.52 12.25 -1.10
CA LEU A 193 26.26 11.48 -2.10
C LEU A 193 26.11 9.97 -1.86
N ARG A 194 26.25 9.52 -0.61
CA ARG A 194 26.07 8.11 -0.22
C ARG A 194 24.64 7.64 -0.50
N ASP A 195 23.64 8.47 -0.19
CA ASP A 195 22.24 8.22 -0.52
C ASP A 195 22.05 8.02 -2.04
N PHE A 196 22.56 8.93 -2.87
CA PHE A 196 22.43 8.84 -4.33
C PHE A 196 23.15 7.64 -4.95
N GLN A 197 24.24 7.17 -4.34
CA GLN A 197 24.94 5.98 -4.81
C GLN A 197 24.19 4.69 -4.49
N GLN A 198 23.59 4.60 -3.30
CA GLN A 198 23.03 3.34 -2.80
C GLN A 198 21.59 3.09 -3.23
N HIS A 199 20.81 4.15 -3.47
CA HIS A 199 19.38 4.00 -3.67
C HIS A 199 18.97 3.59 -5.08
N SER A 200 18.26 2.47 -5.12
CA SER A 200 17.49 1.98 -6.27
C SER A 200 16.11 1.48 -5.80
N GLU A 201 15.24 1.12 -6.74
CA GLU A 201 13.96 0.47 -6.40
C GLU A 201 14.17 -0.86 -5.66
N GLU A 202 15.18 -1.65 -6.05
CA GLU A 202 15.52 -2.92 -5.39
C GLU A 202 16.03 -2.71 -3.96
N HIS A 203 16.91 -1.72 -3.77
CA HIS A 203 17.38 -1.38 -2.43
C HIS A 203 16.23 -0.90 -1.55
N ASN A 204 15.35 -0.05 -2.10
CA ASN A 204 14.15 0.44 -1.41
C ASN A 204 13.28 -0.73 -0.90
N ILE A 205 12.99 -1.70 -1.78
CA ILE A 205 12.24 -2.92 -1.42
C ILE A 205 12.94 -3.68 -0.29
N SER A 206 14.25 -3.87 -0.37
CA SER A 206 15.01 -4.59 0.67
C SER A 206 14.91 -3.94 2.05
N ILE A 207 14.95 -2.60 2.14
CA ILE A 207 14.80 -1.91 3.43
C ILE A 207 13.34 -2.00 3.93
N ILE A 208 12.36 -1.89 3.04
CA ILE A 208 10.94 -2.03 3.40
C ILE A 208 10.64 -3.42 3.95
N GLU A 209 11.19 -4.48 3.34
CA GLU A 209 11.01 -5.85 3.84
C GLU A 209 11.53 -6.01 5.27
N LYS A 210 12.67 -5.39 5.60
CA LYS A 210 13.17 -5.35 6.99
C LYS A 210 12.22 -4.59 7.93
N ALA A 211 11.58 -3.51 7.46
CA ALA A 211 10.59 -2.78 8.25
C ALA A 211 9.31 -3.60 8.50
N ILE A 212 8.86 -4.39 7.52
CA ILE A 212 7.73 -5.33 7.66
C ILE A 212 8.08 -6.44 8.66
N ASP A 213 9.29 -7.00 8.55
CA ASP A 213 9.79 -8.01 9.48
C ASP A 213 9.84 -7.46 10.91
N ALA A 214 10.37 -6.26 11.11
CA ALA A 214 10.41 -5.61 12.41
C ALA A 214 9.00 -5.35 12.99
N THR A 215 8.01 -5.07 12.14
CA THR A 215 6.63 -4.84 12.55
C THR A 215 5.92 -6.12 13.00
N THR A 216 6.30 -7.27 12.43
CA THR A 216 5.71 -8.58 12.73
C THR A 216 6.53 -9.41 13.72
N ALA A 217 7.74 -8.97 14.06
CA ALA A 217 8.66 -9.70 14.92
C ALA A 217 8.09 -9.93 16.34
N GLY A 218 8.23 -11.16 16.83
CA GLY A 218 7.83 -11.54 18.20
C GLY A 218 6.32 -11.66 18.42
N GLN A 219 5.51 -11.62 17.36
CA GLN A 219 4.05 -11.76 17.46
C GLN A 219 3.58 -13.17 17.11
N ASP A 220 3.91 -14.16 17.96
CA ASP A 220 3.64 -15.59 17.70
C ASP A 220 2.13 -15.94 17.57
N LYS A 221 1.26 -15.06 18.06
CA LYS A 221 -0.20 -15.24 18.02
C LYS A 221 -0.86 -14.50 16.86
N LEU A 222 -0.10 -13.72 16.08
CA LEU A 222 -0.63 -12.86 15.03
C LEU A 222 -1.26 -13.71 13.92
N GLU A 223 -2.54 -13.48 13.67
CA GLU A 223 -3.33 -14.17 12.64
C GLU A 223 -3.81 -13.18 11.56
N THR A 224 -4.05 -11.92 11.94
CA THR A 224 -4.60 -10.85 11.08
C THR A 224 -3.80 -9.56 11.22
N MET A 225 -3.56 -8.84 10.11
CA MET A 225 -2.93 -7.52 10.09
C MET A 225 -3.87 -6.48 9.47
N LEU A 226 -4.09 -5.38 10.18
CA LEU A 226 -4.71 -4.19 9.62
C LEU A 226 -3.63 -3.33 8.97
N VAL A 227 -3.81 -2.97 7.70
CA VAL A 227 -2.89 -2.11 6.94
C VAL A 227 -3.64 -0.85 6.56
N LEU A 228 -3.27 0.26 7.19
CA LEU A 228 -4.02 1.50 7.06
C LEU A 228 -3.16 2.56 6.37
N ASP A 229 -3.69 3.17 5.31
CA ASP A 229 -3.16 4.46 4.89
C ASP A 229 -3.41 5.52 5.97
N ALA A 230 -2.68 6.63 5.90
CA ALA A 230 -2.65 7.64 6.93
C ALA A 230 -3.48 8.88 6.55
N ASP A 231 -2.99 9.70 5.62
CA ASP A 231 -3.66 10.93 5.18
C ASP A 231 -5.03 10.61 4.58
N ARG A 232 -6.06 11.42 4.92
CA ARG A 232 -7.47 11.22 4.51
C ARG A 232 -8.14 9.90 4.91
N THR A 233 -7.38 8.92 5.40
CA THR A 233 -7.84 7.61 5.88
C THR A 233 -8.02 7.60 7.41
N LEU A 234 -6.99 7.98 8.17
CA LEU A 234 -7.06 8.07 9.65
C LEU A 234 -7.59 9.42 10.15
N ALA A 235 -7.44 10.46 9.34
CA ALA A 235 -7.87 11.83 9.62
C ALA A 235 -8.32 12.49 8.31
N PRO A 236 -9.17 13.52 8.29
CA PRO A 236 -9.62 14.19 7.06
C PRO A 236 -8.55 15.08 6.40
N HIS A 237 -7.30 14.99 6.86
CA HIS A 237 -6.22 15.92 6.55
C HIS A 237 -5.21 15.31 5.57
N ASP A 238 -4.57 16.18 4.79
CA ASP A 238 -3.42 15.87 3.93
C ASP A 238 -2.19 16.50 4.58
N THR A 239 -1.46 15.72 5.37
CA THR A 239 -0.34 16.25 6.17
C THR A 239 0.82 16.73 5.30
N GLY A 240 1.00 16.14 4.11
CA GLY A 240 1.98 16.60 3.12
C GLY A 240 1.68 18.01 2.64
N ALA A 241 0.44 18.31 2.28
CA ALA A 241 0.02 19.66 1.89
C ALA A 241 0.16 20.65 3.07
N MET A 242 -0.34 20.28 4.26
CA MET A 242 -0.28 21.13 5.45
C MET A 242 1.16 21.47 5.88
N PHE A 243 2.12 20.56 5.66
CA PHE A 243 3.53 20.83 5.99
C PHE A 243 4.06 22.06 5.23
N TRP A 244 3.62 22.26 3.98
CA TRP A 244 4.06 23.36 3.11
C TRP A 244 3.14 24.59 3.14
N GLU A 245 1.98 24.50 3.79
CA GLU A 245 0.99 25.58 3.85
C GLU A 245 1.48 26.79 4.67
N ALA A 246 1.20 27.98 4.12
CA ALA A 246 1.70 29.25 4.64
C ALA A 246 1.12 29.63 6.01
N ASP A 247 -0.11 29.21 6.31
CA ASP A 247 -0.84 29.67 7.49
C ASP A 247 -0.32 29.08 8.80
N ILE A 248 0.40 27.95 8.76
CA ILE A 248 1.03 27.34 9.93
C ILE A 248 2.37 28.04 10.27
N TRP A 249 3.06 28.56 9.25
CA TRP A 249 4.44 29.05 9.36
C TRP A 249 4.61 30.56 9.15
N GLY A 250 3.57 31.27 8.71
CA GLY A 250 3.63 32.71 8.39
C GLY A 250 4.51 33.04 7.17
N ILE A 251 4.80 32.05 6.32
CA ILE A 251 5.67 32.19 5.15
C ILE A 251 4.89 31.75 3.91
N SER A 252 4.68 32.67 2.97
CA SER A 252 3.99 32.38 1.71
C SER A 252 4.85 31.54 0.76
N THR A 253 4.91 30.23 0.98
CA THR A 253 5.47 29.27 0.02
C THR A 253 4.36 28.50 -0.67
N LYS A 254 4.42 28.41 -2.00
CA LYS A 254 3.59 27.47 -2.77
C LYS A 254 4.05 26.05 -2.46
N ASP A 255 3.10 25.13 -2.25
CA ASP A 255 3.39 23.71 -2.07
C ASP A 255 4.19 23.15 -3.28
N PRO A 256 5.47 22.78 -3.08
CA PRO A 256 6.30 22.26 -4.16
C PRO A 256 5.88 20.86 -4.62
N LEU A 257 5.25 20.06 -3.74
CA LEU A 257 4.84 18.69 -4.04
C LEU A 257 3.70 18.64 -5.05
N LYS A 258 2.74 19.57 -4.95
CA LYS A 258 1.68 19.71 -5.94
C LYS A 258 2.23 19.94 -7.35
N THR A 259 3.30 20.73 -7.48
CA THR A 259 3.94 20.98 -8.78
C THR A 259 4.69 19.73 -9.26
N LEU A 260 5.41 19.06 -8.36
CA LEU A 260 6.15 17.83 -8.63
C LEU A 260 5.25 16.72 -9.17
N PHE A 261 4.24 16.31 -8.40
CA PHE A 261 3.37 15.18 -8.77
C PHE A 261 2.48 15.49 -9.97
N LYS A 262 2.10 16.76 -10.18
CA LYS A 262 1.37 17.16 -11.38
C LYS A 262 2.22 17.00 -12.65
N ARG A 263 3.53 17.27 -12.59
CA ARG A 263 4.43 17.21 -13.77
C ARG A 263 5.02 15.82 -14.01
N GLN A 264 5.36 15.10 -12.93
CA GLN A 264 6.06 13.81 -13.04
C GLN A 264 5.18 12.60 -12.72
N GLY A 265 3.97 12.80 -12.21
CA GLY A 265 3.13 11.72 -11.70
C GLY A 265 3.67 11.13 -10.39
N TYR A 266 3.09 10.01 -9.96
CA TYR A 266 3.45 9.33 -8.72
C TYR A 266 4.38 8.16 -9.02
N SER A 267 5.68 8.44 -9.15
CA SER A 267 6.73 7.45 -9.39
C SER A 267 7.71 7.35 -8.22
N TYR A 268 8.50 6.27 -8.16
CA TYR A 268 9.60 6.15 -7.20
C TYR A 268 10.50 7.40 -7.20
N ALA A 269 10.96 7.83 -8.38
CA ALA A 269 11.77 9.04 -8.53
C ALA A 269 11.06 10.30 -8.01
N SER A 270 9.75 10.44 -8.24
CA SER A 270 8.99 11.59 -7.73
C SER A 270 8.89 11.58 -6.19
N PHE A 271 8.73 10.42 -5.56
CA PHE A 271 8.77 10.34 -4.10
C PHE A 271 10.18 10.55 -3.53
N ARG A 272 11.24 10.08 -4.22
CA ARG A 272 12.63 10.43 -3.88
C ARG A 272 12.87 11.94 -3.95
N GLN A 273 12.36 12.59 -4.99
CA GLN A 273 12.42 14.04 -5.14
C GLN A 273 11.66 14.77 -4.02
N ALA A 274 10.53 14.22 -3.57
CA ALA A 274 9.80 14.76 -2.42
C ALA A 274 10.63 14.69 -1.13
N SER A 275 11.30 13.56 -0.84
CA SER A 275 12.22 13.44 0.31
C SER A 275 13.34 14.47 0.26
N LEU A 276 13.89 14.76 -0.93
CA LEU A 276 14.92 15.79 -1.09
C LEU A 276 14.40 17.20 -0.81
N LEU A 277 13.14 17.50 -1.14
CA LEU A 277 12.52 18.79 -0.81
C LEU A 277 12.36 18.95 0.71
N TYR A 278 11.96 17.89 1.41
CA TYR A 278 11.90 17.91 2.87
C TYR A 278 13.30 18.05 3.51
N GLU A 279 14.33 17.46 2.90
CA GLU A 279 15.72 17.58 3.38
C GLU A 279 16.30 19.00 3.18
N GLU A 280 15.78 19.78 2.24
CA GLU A 280 16.07 21.22 2.13
C GLU A 280 15.50 22.01 3.32
N ALA A 281 14.39 21.52 3.91
CA ALA A 281 13.75 22.08 5.10
C ALA A 281 14.14 21.34 6.40
N ALA A 282 15.22 20.56 6.38
CA ALA A 282 15.64 19.71 7.50
C ALA A 282 15.87 20.50 8.81
N ASP A 283 16.34 21.74 8.71
CA ASP A 283 16.50 22.63 9.87
C ASP A 283 15.12 22.96 10.48
N GLY A 284 14.80 22.29 11.59
CA GLY A 284 13.52 22.40 12.27
C GLY A 284 12.43 21.45 11.75
N PHE A 285 12.76 20.47 10.92
CA PHE A 285 11.80 19.49 10.38
C PHE A 285 10.99 18.81 11.50
N ASP A 286 11.65 18.27 12.53
CA ASP A 286 10.95 17.58 13.63
C ASP A 286 10.04 18.53 14.42
N VAL A 287 10.51 19.77 14.67
CA VAL A 287 9.69 20.81 15.31
C VAL A 287 8.45 21.12 14.47
N ARG A 288 8.60 21.14 13.14
CA ARG A 288 7.47 21.34 12.23
C ARG A 288 6.49 20.19 12.29
N CYS A 289 6.98 18.95 12.25
CA CYS A 289 6.16 17.75 12.35
C CYS A 289 5.37 17.68 13.66
N ASN A 290 6.01 17.98 14.79
CA ASN A 290 5.36 17.97 16.10
C ASN A 290 4.22 18.99 16.17
N ARG A 291 4.47 20.24 15.73
CA ARG A 291 3.45 21.30 15.72
C ARG A 291 2.33 20.99 14.72
N LEU A 292 2.64 20.39 13.58
CA LEU A 292 1.64 19.95 12.62
C LEU A 292 0.72 18.88 13.22
N ALA A 293 1.28 17.90 13.94
CA ALA A 293 0.52 16.83 14.57
C ALA A 293 -0.54 17.35 15.57
N GLU A 294 -0.29 18.45 16.28
CA GLU A 294 -1.27 19.10 17.18
C GLU A 294 -2.55 19.55 16.45
N HIS A 295 -2.46 19.80 15.14
CA HIS A 295 -3.58 20.27 14.31
C HIS A 295 -4.30 19.14 13.58
N VAL A 296 -3.78 17.91 13.61
CA VAL A 296 -4.36 16.76 12.92
C VAL A 296 -5.33 16.02 13.84
N LYS A 297 -6.62 16.07 13.53
CA LYS A 297 -7.66 15.36 14.28
C LYS A 297 -8.04 14.06 13.59
N MET A 298 -7.73 12.93 14.22
CA MET A 298 -8.14 11.60 13.73
C MET A 298 -9.65 11.39 13.85
N TYR A 299 -10.20 10.54 12.97
CA TYR A 299 -11.57 10.06 13.10
C TYR A 299 -11.74 9.23 14.37
N THR A 300 -12.81 9.48 15.13
CA THR A 300 -13.05 8.80 16.42
C THR A 300 -13.20 7.29 16.25
N ASP A 301 -13.83 6.84 15.17
CA ASP A 301 -14.01 5.41 14.86
C ASP A 301 -12.66 4.72 14.54
N MET A 302 -11.74 5.43 13.88
CA MET A 302 -10.38 4.92 13.62
C MET A 302 -9.56 4.82 14.90
N ILE A 303 -9.73 5.77 15.83
CA ILE A 303 -9.12 5.67 17.17
C ILE A 303 -9.67 4.44 17.91
N ALA A 304 -11.00 4.21 17.86
CA ALA A 304 -11.62 3.06 18.51
C ALA A 304 -11.09 1.74 17.93
N LEU A 305 -11.05 1.63 16.60
CA LEU A 305 -10.45 0.50 15.87
C LEU A 305 -9.04 0.19 16.35
N LEU A 306 -8.15 1.19 16.37
CA LEU A 306 -6.74 0.99 16.73
C LEU A 306 -6.53 0.72 18.23
N LYS A 307 -7.40 1.21 19.12
CA LYS A 307 -7.36 0.85 20.54
C LYS A 307 -7.74 -0.61 20.79
N ASP A 308 -8.68 -1.14 20.02
CA ASP A 308 -9.10 -2.55 20.17
C ASP A 308 -7.99 -3.53 19.74
N VAL A 309 -7.05 -3.11 18.88
CA VAL A 309 -5.85 -3.90 18.50
C VAL A 309 -5.02 -4.26 19.73
N GLU A 310 -4.81 -3.32 20.64
CA GLU A 310 -4.03 -3.55 21.86
C GLU A 310 -4.60 -4.69 22.73
N MET A 311 -5.93 -4.87 22.72
CA MET A 311 -6.63 -5.87 23.52
C MET A 311 -6.71 -7.26 22.86
N ASN A 312 -6.30 -7.39 21.59
CA ASN A 312 -6.49 -8.59 20.78
C ASN A 312 -5.16 -9.06 20.17
N PRO A 313 -4.38 -9.91 20.87
CA PRO A 313 -3.01 -10.27 20.47
C PRO A 313 -2.91 -11.09 19.18
N HIS A 314 -4.03 -11.58 18.64
CA HIS A 314 -4.10 -12.22 17.32
C HIS A 314 -4.25 -11.22 16.16
N ILE A 315 -4.36 -9.93 16.47
CA ILE A 315 -4.54 -8.85 15.51
C ILE A 315 -3.44 -7.82 15.71
N GLY A 316 -2.79 -7.46 14.62
CA GLY A 316 -1.82 -6.38 14.54
C GLY A 316 -2.33 -5.25 13.66
N ALA A 317 -1.72 -4.08 13.77
CA ALA A 317 -2.00 -2.99 12.85
C ALA A 317 -0.73 -2.21 12.54
N VAL A 318 -0.65 -1.73 11.30
CA VAL A 318 0.45 -0.91 10.77
C VAL A 318 -0.11 0.21 9.90
N VAL A 319 0.42 1.41 10.10
CA VAL A 319 0.13 2.56 9.23
C VAL A 319 1.17 2.59 8.11
N VAL A 320 0.72 2.67 6.87
CA VAL A 320 1.56 2.71 5.67
C VAL A 320 1.29 3.98 4.89
N THR A 321 2.24 4.91 4.88
CA THR A 321 2.05 6.25 4.30
C THR A 321 3.07 6.58 3.22
N CYS A 322 2.60 7.16 2.11
CA CYS A 322 3.46 7.82 1.11
C CYS A 322 3.88 9.23 1.56
N GLY A 323 3.28 9.74 2.64
CA GLY A 323 3.55 11.04 3.24
C GLY A 323 4.63 10.98 4.32
N LEU A 324 4.51 11.86 5.31
CA LEU A 324 5.51 12.07 6.35
C LEU A 324 5.35 11.11 7.53
N ARG A 325 6.23 10.11 7.64
CA ARG A 325 6.27 9.16 8.78
C ARG A 325 6.25 9.88 10.12
N ARG A 326 7.13 10.86 10.29
CA ARG A 326 7.33 11.54 11.57
C ARG A 326 6.07 12.24 12.07
N VAL A 327 5.28 12.84 11.18
CA VAL A 327 4.01 13.48 11.54
C VAL A 327 3.04 12.43 12.10
N TRP A 328 2.91 11.29 11.42
CA TRP A 328 1.99 10.25 11.82
C TRP A 328 2.40 9.53 13.10
N GLU A 329 3.70 9.36 13.36
CA GLU A 329 4.19 8.90 14.66
C GLU A 329 3.72 9.81 15.81
N GLU A 330 3.82 11.12 15.63
CA GLU A 330 3.39 12.12 16.63
C GLU A 330 1.86 12.20 16.79
N VAL A 331 1.12 12.09 15.68
CA VAL A 331 -0.35 12.03 15.70
C VAL A 331 -0.84 10.80 16.47
N LEU A 332 -0.24 9.63 16.21
CA LEU A 332 -0.56 8.40 16.93
C LEU A 332 -0.18 8.52 18.42
N ALA A 333 0.99 9.08 18.74
CA ALA A 333 1.42 9.28 20.12
C ALA A 333 0.44 10.18 20.90
N THR A 334 0.01 11.29 20.30
CA THR A 334 -0.98 12.23 20.89
C THR A 334 -2.32 11.55 21.20
N ASN A 335 -2.69 10.54 20.40
CA ASN A 335 -3.92 9.76 20.58
C ASN A 335 -3.73 8.49 21.45
N LYS A 336 -2.56 8.31 22.08
CA LYS A 336 -2.18 7.13 22.89
C LYS A 336 -2.13 5.83 22.08
N LEU A 337 -1.70 5.92 20.83
CA LEU A 337 -1.59 4.81 19.87
C LEU A 337 -0.14 4.55 19.45
N SER A 338 0.84 4.91 20.29
CA SER A 338 2.28 4.75 20.00
C SER A 338 2.74 3.28 19.86
N HIS A 339 1.89 2.32 20.20
CA HIS A 339 2.13 0.90 19.96
C HIS A 339 1.97 0.53 18.47
N ILE A 340 1.23 1.32 17.70
CA ILE A 340 1.05 1.15 16.26
C ILE A 340 2.30 1.65 15.53
N LYS A 341 2.86 0.82 14.66
CA LYS A 341 4.04 1.16 13.85
C LYS A 341 3.65 1.91 12.59
N VAL A 342 4.54 2.78 12.14
CA VAL A 342 4.40 3.54 10.89
C VAL A 342 5.50 3.13 9.92
N ILE A 343 5.11 2.58 8.78
CA ILE A 343 5.97 2.36 7.62
C ILE A 343 5.76 3.54 6.66
N GLY A 344 6.73 4.43 6.61
CA GLY A 344 6.67 5.66 5.82
C GLY A 344 8.05 6.29 5.71
N GLY A 345 8.20 7.21 4.75
CA GLY A 345 9.42 7.99 4.58
C GLY A 345 9.22 9.46 4.97
N GLY A 346 9.99 10.32 4.32
CA GLY A 346 9.91 11.77 4.49
C GLY A 346 11.28 12.45 4.42
N ARG A 347 12.32 11.79 4.92
CA ARG A 347 13.72 12.27 4.88
C ARG A 347 14.66 11.20 4.34
N LEU A 348 15.87 11.62 3.98
CA LEU A 348 16.92 10.68 3.55
C LEU A 348 17.31 9.70 4.66
N ALA A 349 17.26 10.15 5.93
CA ALA A 349 17.51 9.32 7.09
C ALA A 349 16.48 8.18 7.28
N ASP A 350 15.35 8.21 6.57
CA ASP A 350 14.38 7.11 6.58
C ASP A 350 14.78 5.96 5.64
N GLU A 351 15.77 6.17 4.75
CA GLU A 351 16.35 5.19 3.82
C GLU A 351 15.39 4.60 2.75
N TYR A 352 14.09 4.92 2.78
CA TYR A 352 13.15 4.43 1.77
C TYR A 352 11.99 5.40 1.55
N VAL A 353 11.28 5.17 0.45
CA VAL A 353 10.03 5.87 0.11
C VAL A 353 8.94 4.85 -0.16
N ILE A 354 7.71 5.22 0.18
CA ILE A 354 6.52 4.42 -0.08
C ILE A 354 5.80 4.97 -1.30
N THR A 355 5.51 4.09 -2.25
CA THR A 355 4.70 4.34 -3.43
C THR A 355 3.44 3.46 -3.36
N GLY A 356 2.48 3.67 -4.27
CA GLY A 356 1.31 2.79 -4.34
C GLY A 356 1.66 1.32 -4.60
N SER A 357 2.67 1.07 -5.46
CA SER A 357 3.14 -0.30 -5.71
C SER A 357 3.81 -0.94 -4.49
N ILE A 358 4.55 -0.15 -3.72
CA ILE A 358 5.12 -0.62 -2.45
C ILE A 358 4.02 -0.96 -1.45
N LYS A 359 2.93 -0.21 -1.38
CA LYS A 359 1.78 -0.57 -0.53
C LYS A 359 1.23 -1.95 -0.92
N GLY A 360 1.11 -2.23 -2.22
CA GLY A 360 0.76 -3.55 -2.73
C GLY A 360 1.75 -4.65 -2.31
N HIS A 361 3.05 -4.40 -2.48
CA HIS A 361 4.13 -5.33 -2.07
C HIS A 361 4.10 -5.67 -0.58
N ILE A 362 3.75 -4.70 0.27
CA ILE A 362 3.60 -4.94 1.71
C ILE A 362 2.53 -6.02 1.97
N ILE A 363 1.42 -6.01 1.23
CA ILE A 363 0.37 -7.02 1.37
C ILE A 363 0.89 -8.41 0.95
N ASP A 364 1.59 -8.50 -0.19
CA ASP A 364 2.18 -9.75 -0.66
C ASP A 364 3.11 -10.36 0.41
N LYS A 365 3.94 -9.54 1.06
CA LYS A 365 4.81 -9.99 2.16
C LYS A 365 4.09 -10.43 3.42
N LEU A 366 2.96 -9.80 3.76
CA LEU A 366 2.13 -10.25 4.88
C LEU A 366 1.44 -11.57 4.55
N HIS A 367 1.04 -11.79 3.29
CA HIS A 367 0.50 -13.06 2.81
C HIS A 367 1.53 -14.19 2.79
N GLU A 368 2.81 -13.93 2.44
CA GLU A 368 3.91 -14.89 2.58
C GLU A 368 4.06 -15.40 4.03
N LYS A 369 3.79 -14.51 5.00
CA LYS A 369 3.74 -14.84 6.45
C LYS A 369 2.43 -15.53 6.87
N LYS A 370 1.54 -15.83 5.92
CA LYS A 370 0.22 -16.44 6.12
C LYS A 370 -0.65 -15.61 7.05
N LEU A 371 -0.61 -14.29 6.97
CA LEU A 371 -1.53 -13.40 7.71
C LEU A 371 -2.76 -13.11 6.85
N ARG A 372 -3.93 -12.98 7.48
CA ARG A 372 -5.09 -12.33 6.84
C ARG A 372 -4.84 -10.82 6.87
N VAL A 373 -5.15 -10.10 5.81
CA VAL A 373 -4.87 -8.67 5.69
C VAL A 373 -6.14 -7.88 5.40
N LEU A 374 -6.42 -6.89 6.24
CA LEU A 374 -7.50 -5.92 6.06
C LEU A 374 -6.87 -4.58 5.68
N ALA A 375 -7.16 -4.06 4.49
CA ALA A 375 -6.59 -2.80 4.01
C ALA A 375 -7.58 -1.65 4.07
N PHE A 376 -7.12 -0.48 4.49
CA PHE A 376 -7.90 0.76 4.60
C PHE A 376 -7.22 1.88 3.81
N GLY A 377 -7.92 2.55 2.91
CA GLY A 377 -7.36 3.66 2.13
C GLY A 377 -8.40 4.57 1.48
N ASP A 378 -7.98 5.72 0.96
CA ASP A 378 -8.88 6.73 0.38
C ASP A 378 -8.50 7.17 -1.05
N SER A 379 -7.34 6.76 -1.56
CA SER A 379 -6.71 7.35 -2.75
C SER A 379 -6.32 6.30 -3.80
N PRO A 380 -6.01 6.72 -5.05
CA PRO A 380 -5.54 5.79 -6.08
C PRO A 380 -4.24 5.08 -5.71
N LEU A 381 -3.41 5.68 -4.84
CA LEU A 381 -2.17 5.07 -4.37
C LEU A 381 -2.44 3.86 -3.47
N ASP A 382 -3.65 3.72 -2.95
CA ASP A 382 -4.05 2.63 -2.07
C ASP A 382 -4.66 1.45 -2.84
N LEU A 383 -4.99 1.64 -4.12
CA LEU A 383 -5.73 0.63 -4.89
C LEU A 383 -5.00 -0.70 -4.97
N GLU A 384 -3.67 -0.70 -5.10
CA GLU A 384 -2.93 -1.96 -5.18
C GLU A 384 -2.97 -2.72 -3.85
N MET A 385 -2.84 -2.04 -2.70
CA MET A 385 -2.98 -2.71 -1.41
C MET A 385 -4.42 -3.16 -1.14
N LEU A 386 -5.42 -2.38 -1.57
CA LEU A 386 -6.82 -2.73 -1.45
C LEU A 386 -7.17 -3.94 -2.34
N GLN A 387 -6.59 -4.03 -3.54
CA GLN A 387 -6.82 -5.16 -4.46
C GLN A 387 -6.20 -6.47 -3.96
N LYS A 388 -5.03 -6.38 -3.33
CA LYS A 388 -4.30 -7.55 -2.83
C LYS A 388 -4.79 -8.02 -1.46
N ALA A 389 -5.42 -7.17 -0.67
CA ALA A 389 -5.91 -7.53 0.67
C ALA A 389 -7.05 -8.57 0.63
N ASP A 390 -7.22 -9.31 1.73
CA ASP A 390 -8.33 -10.26 1.89
C ASP A 390 -9.66 -9.52 2.03
N ASP A 391 -9.66 -8.40 2.75
CA ASP A 391 -10.77 -7.47 2.86
C ASP A 391 -10.28 -6.03 2.67
N ALA A 392 -11.05 -5.25 1.92
CA ALA A 392 -10.68 -3.88 1.56
C ALA A 392 -11.77 -2.89 1.96
N TYR A 393 -11.34 -1.80 2.59
CA TYR A 393 -12.22 -0.75 3.08
C TYR A 393 -11.78 0.61 2.50
N VAL A 394 -12.67 1.20 1.71
CA VAL A 394 -12.47 2.56 1.18
C VAL A 394 -13.02 3.54 2.20
N VAL A 395 -12.15 4.36 2.77
CA VAL A 395 -12.55 5.39 3.73
C VAL A 395 -13.10 6.59 2.98
N VAL A 396 -14.30 7.03 3.34
CA VAL A 396 -15.00 8.15 2.69
C VAL A 396 -15.05 9.34 3.63
N GLY A 397 -14.15 10.29 3.43
CA GLY A 397 -14.19 11.61 4.04
C GLY A 397 -15.17 12.57 3.35
N ASP A 398 -15.21 13.81 3.84
CA ASP A 398 -16.06 14.87 3.30
C ASP A 398 -15.76 15.15 1.82
N ARG A 399 -16.81 15.46 1.05
CA ARG A 399 -16.71 15.65 -0.41
C ARG A 399 -15.73 16.75 -0.82
N GLU A 400 -15.55 17.77 0.03
CA GLU A 400 -14.65 18.90 -0.25
C GLU A 400 -13.17 18.56 -0.08
N THR A 401 -12.86 17.64 0.86
CA THR A 401 -11.49 17.31 1.29
C THR A 401 -11.01 15.96 0.80
N ARG A 402 -11.92 15.01 0.49
CA ARG A 402 -11.58 13.68 -0.02
C ARG A 402 -10.85 13.73 -1.36
N SER A 403 -10.07 12.69 -1.69
CA SER A 403 -9.39 12.56 -2.97
C SER A 403 -10.35 12.80 -4.16
N ARG A 404 -9.93 13.59 -5.17
CA ARG A 404 -10.78 13.89 -6.34
C ARG A 404 -10.58 12.93 -7.51
N THR A 405 -9.51 12.14 -7.48
CA THR A 405 -9.10 11.27 -8.60
C THR A 405 -9.46 9.80 -8.38
N MET A 406 -9.84 9.42 -7.17
CA MET A 406 -10.09 8.02 -6.81
C MET A 406 -11.39 7.45 -7.40
N ASP A 407 -12.44 8.23 -7.64
CA ASP A 407 -13.74 7.69 -8.05
C ASP A 407 -13.67 6.88 -9.38
N ALA A 408 -12.96 7.41 -10.38
CA ALA A 408 -12.79 6.76 -11.67
C ALA A 408 -11.88 5.52 -11.58
N GLU A 409 -10.74 5.65 -10.89
CA GLU A 409 -9.79 4.55 -10.72
C GLU A 409 -10.37 3.41 -9.86
N LEU A 410 -11.14 3.74 -8.83
CA LEU A 410 -11.85 2.78 -7.99
C LEU A 410 -12.94 2.03 -8.77
N SER A 411 -13.71 2.73 -9.61
CA SER A 411 -14.72 2.09 -10.47
C SER A 411 -14.08 1.05 -11.39
N LYS A 412 -12.98 1.43 -12.05
CA LYS A 412 -12.19 0.53 -12.91
C LYS A 412 -11.58 -0.63 -12.12
N ALA A 413 -11.10 -0.38 -10.90
CA ALA A 413 -10.59 -1.43 -10.03
C ALA A 413 -11.68 -2.45 -9.67
N ILE A 414 -12.89 -2.00 -9.34
CA ILE A 414 -14.05 -2.86 -9.02
C ILE A 414 -14.44 -3.70 -10.24
N GLU A 415 -14.48 -3.10 -11.44
CA GLU A 415 -14.72 -3.82 -12.69
C GLU A 415 -13.66 -4.91 -12.95
N ASN A 416 -12.40 -4.64 -12.57
CA ASN A 416 -11.29 -5.59 -12.65
C ASN A 416 -11.22 -6.58 -11.48
N GLY A 417 -12.21 -6.57 -10.58
CA GLY A 417 -12.36 -7.57 -9.54
C GLY A 417 -11.98 -7.12 -8.12
N LEU A 418 -11.66 -5.84 -7.90
CA LEU A 418 -11.53 -5.31 -6.53
C LEU A 418 -12.86 -5.48 -5.78
N ARG A 419 -12.76 -6.04 -4.57
CA ARG A 419 -13.88 -6.29 -3.68
C ARG A 419 -13.70 -5.45 -2.43
N ALA A 420 -14.41 -4.34 -2.34
CA ALA A 420 -14.30 -3.43 -1.21
C ALA A 420 -15.67 -3.07 -0.62
N GLN A 421 -15.65 -2.47 0.56
CA GLN A 421 -16.77 -1.76 1.17
C GLN A 421 -16.36 -0.30 1.42
N GLN A 422 -17.32 0.61 1.51
CA GLN A 422 -17.06 2.01 1.83
C GLN A 422 -17.45 2.36 3.26
N ILE A 423 -16.48 2.83 4.04
CA ILE A 423 -16.67 3.31 5.41
C ILE A 423 -17.08 4.78 5.34
N VAL A 424 -18.25 5.09 5.89
CA VAL A 424 -18.80 6.46 5.92
C VAL A 424 -19.03 6.86 7.37
N PHE A 425 -18.20 7.76 7.92
CA PHE A 425 -18.22 8.11 9.35
C PHE A 425 -19.39 9.00 9.79
N SER A 426 -20.15 9.58 8.85
CA SER A 426 -21.29 10.43 9.18
C SER A 426 -22.43 10.24 8.19
N HIS A 427 -23.67 10.24 8.69
CA HIS A 427 -24.88 10.22 7.85
C HIS A 427 -25.00 11.45 6.93
N LYS A 428 -24.18 12.49 7.14
CA LYS A 428 -24.11 13.68 6.28
C LYS A 428 -23.16 13.54 5.09
N VAL A 429 -22.29 12.54 5.10
CA VAL A 429 -21.34 12.29 4.02
C VAL A 429 -21.99 11.35 3.01
N ASP A 430 -22.11 11.81 1.77
CA ASP A 430 -22.61 10.98 0.70
C ASP A 430 -21.60 9.86 0.39
N PRO A 431 -22.09 8.62 0.14
CA PRO A 431 -21.29 7.54 -0.41
C PRO A 431 -20.45 8.00 -1.61
N ARG A 432 -19.27 7.41 -1.75
CA ARG A 432 -18.33 7.72 -2.82
C ARG A 432 -18.82 7.20 -4.16
N LEU A 433 -19.19 5.93 -4.20
CA LEU A 433 -19.83 5.25 -5.33
C LEU A 433 -21.20 4.71 -4.91
N ASP A 434 -21.95 4.16 -5.86
CA ASP A 434 -23.24 3.55 -5.57
C ASP A 434 -23.11 2.36 -4.62
N VAL A 435 -24.15 2.13 -3.82
CA VAL A 435 -24.16 1.10 -2.77
C VAL A 435 -24.32 -0.32 -3.32
N GLU A 436 -24.57 -0.50 -4.61
CA GLU A 436 -24.61 -1.83 -5.23
C GLU A 436 -23.21 -2.30 -5.62
N SER A 437 -22.41 -1.42 -6.22
CA SER A 437 -21.03 -1.69 -6.61
C SER A 437 -20.06 -1.64 -5.41
N LEU A 438 -20.29 -0.71 -4.48
CA LEU A 438 -19.47 -0.52 -3.29
C LEU A 438 -20.37 -0.46 -2.05
N PRO A 439 -20.66 -1.59 -1.39
CA PRO A 439 -21.55 -1.63 -0.23
C PRO A 439 -21.09 -0.71 0.90
N LYS A 440 -22.05 -0.05 1.55
CA LYS A 440 -21.79 0.82 2.71
C LYS A 440 -21.48 -0.03 3.94
N LEU A 441 -20.51 0.43 4.72
CA LEU A 441 -20.15 -0.09 6.02
C LEU A 441 -20.08 1.04 7.06
N GLU A 442 -20.60 0.76 8.26
CA GLU A 442 -20.44 1.62 9.42
C GLU A 442 -19.49 0.93 10.41
N LEU A 443 -18.42 1.61 10.80
CA LEU A 443 -17.38 1.06 11.67
C LEU A 443 -17.79 1.15 13.16
N GLY A 444 -18.99 0.66 13.48
CA GLY A 444 -19.55 0.66 14.83
C GLY A 444 -19.10 -0.54 15.67
N ALA A 445 -19.56 -0.62 16.92
CA ALA A 445 -19.14 -1.66 17.87
C ALA A 445 -19.40 -3.10 17.38
N GLU A 446 -20.50 -3.34 16.66
CA GLU A 446 -20.78 -4.68 16.10
C GLU A 446 -19.83 -5.04 14.94
N GLU A 447 -19.45 -4.06 14.12
CA GLU A 447 -18.47 -4.29 13.05
C GLU A 447 -17.09 -4.56 13.61
N LEU A 448 -16.69 -3.80 14.64
CA LEU A 448 -15.44 -4.05 15.36
C LEU A 448 -15.46 -5.46 15.96
N LYS A 449 -16.53 -5.88 16.63
CA LYS A 449 -16.63 -7.28 17.11
C LYS A 449 -16.44 -8.29 15.97
N PHE A 450 -17.02 -8.04 14.79
CA PHE A 450 -16.87 -8.92 13.63
C PHE A 450 -15.42 -8.97 13.11
N ILE A 451 -14.78 -7.81 12.94
CA ILE A 451 -13.37 -7.70 12.50
C ILE A 451 -12.44 -8.41 13.48
N PHE A 452 -12.68 -8.26 14.77
CA PHE A 452 -11.79 -8.77 15.82
C PHE A 452 -12.06 -10.23 16.22
N LYS A 453 -13.19 -10.79 15.76
CA LYS A 453 -13.58 -12.17 16.07
C LYS A 453 -12.54 -13.14 15.54
N ARG A 454 -11.98 -13.95 16.44
CA ARG A 454 -11.21 -15.12 16.05
C ARG A 454 -12.17 -16.11 15.40
N GLN A 455 -11.98 -16.38 14.13
CA GLN A 455 -12.87 -17.29 13.41
C GLN A 455 -12.45 -18.73 13.67
N GLU A 456 -13.37 -19.52 14.24
CA GLU A 456 -13.22 -20.97 14.33
C GLU A 456 -13.71 -21.61 13.05
N ASN A 457 -12.86 -22.43 12.42
CA ASN A 457 -13.21 -23.12 11.18
C ASN A 457 -14.26 -24.23 11.40
N PHE A 458 -14.57 -24.59 12.64
CA PHE A 458 -15.66 -25.52 12.97
C PHE A 458 -16.53 -24.95 14.08
N VAL A 459 -17.79 -24.68 13.77
CA VAL A 459 -18.78 -24.17 14.72
C VAL A 459 -19.98 -25.10 14.73
N HIS A 460 -20.52 -25.41 15.92
CA HIS A 460 -21.67 -26.31 16.03
C HIS A 460 -22.67 -25.94 17.12
N ALA A 461 -23.92 -26.32 16.90
CA ALA A 461 -25.01 -26.06 17.83
C ALA A 461 -25.24 -27.16 18.88
N THR A 462 -24.34 -28.15 19.02
CA THR A 462 -24.54 -29.40 19.80
C THR A 462 -25.19 -29.17 21.18
N LEU A 463 -24.77 -28.14 21.91
CA LEU A 463 -25.22 -27.86 23.28
C LEU A 463 -26.46 -26.94 23.38
N LYS A 464 -26.96 -26.39 22.26
CA LYS A 464 -28.12 -25.48 22.25
C LYS A 464 -29.43 -26.25 22.40
N ASN A 465 -30.40 -25.69 23.12
CA ASN A 465 -31.74 -26.29 23.23
C ASN A 465 -32.46 -26.37 21.88
N ALA A 466 -32.23 -25.40 20.98
CA ALA A 466 -32.74 -25.45 19.61
C ALA A 466 -32.33 -26.73 18.88
N THR A 467 -31.11 -27.21 19.09
CA THR A 467 -30.61 -28.47 18.52
C THR A 467 -31.43 -29.67 18.96
N LYS A 468 -31.81 -29.74 20.24
CA LYS A 468 -32.65 -30.83 20.76
C LYS A 468 -34.00 -30.87 20.05
N LEU A 469 -34.61 -29.71 19.83
CA LEU A 469 -35.90 -29.58 19.14
C LEU A 469 -35.77 -29.92 17.65
N LEU A 470 -34.77 -29.37 16.98
CA LEU A 470 -34.56 -29.53 15.53
C LEU A 470 -34.09 -30.93 15.14
N MET A 471 -33.31 -31.61 16.00
CA MET A 471 -32.82 -32.96 15.71
C MET A 471 -33.85 -34.06 15.98
N THR A 472 -34.85 -33.80 16.82
CA THR A 472 -35.86 -34.82 17.17
C THR A 472 -36.60 -35.35 15.92
N PRO A 473 -37.22 -34.50 15.07
CA PRO A 473 -37.93 -34.98 13.90
C PRO A 473 -37.03 -35.62 12.84
N THR A 474 -35.73 -35.29 12.79
CA THR A 474 -34.78 -35.92 11.85
C THR A 474 -34.37 -37.33 12.28
N ARG A 475 -34.45 -37.61 13.59
CA ARG A 475 -34.11 -38.90 14.20
C ARG A 475 -35.30 -39.84 14.36
N ASP A 476 -36.51 -39.31 14.40
CA ASP A 476 -37.71 -40.11 14.50
C ASP A 476 -37.86 -41.03 13.28
N ALA A 477 -37.87 -42.34 13.51
CA ALA A 477 -37.99 -43.35 12.46
C ALA A 477 -39.37 -43.33 11.76
N ALA A 478 -40.39 -42.76 12.41
CA ALA A 478 -41.72 -42.53 11.84
C ALA A 478 -41.69 -41.42 10.77
N ASN A 479 -40.76 -40.47 10.88
CA ASN A 479 -40.62 -39.39 9.91
C ASN A 479 -39.80 -39.85 8.70
N ARG A 480 -40.40 -39.75 7.51
CA ARG A 480 -39.82 -40.13 6.21
C ARG A 480 -40.37 -39.25 5.10
N GLY A 481 -39.75 -39.31 3.92
CA GLY A 481 -40.24 -38.62 2.73
C GLY A 481 -40.39 -37.11 2.96
N HIS A 482 -41.59 -36.59 2.67
CA HIS A 482 -41.89 -35.16 2.74
C HIS A 482 -41.61 -34.55 4.12
N ASP A 483 -42.07 -35.17 5.20
CA ASP A 483 -41.98 -34.57 6.53
C ASP A 483 -40.53 -34.57 7.05
N LEU A 484 -39.76 -35.60 6.70
CA LEU A 484 -38.33 -35.63 6.97
C LEU A 484 -37.59 -34.55 6.17
N ARG A 485 -37.93 -34.34 4.89
CA ARG A 485 -37.36 -33.23 4.11
C ARG A 485 -37.68 -31.88 4.75
N LYS A 486 -38.90 -31.68 5.24
CA LYS A 486 -39.29 -30.44 5.93
C LYS A 486 -38.51 -30.22 7.23
N ALA A 487 -38.25 -31.30 7.98
CA ALA A 487 -37.40 -31.23 9.16
C ALA A 487 -35.97 -30.77 8.82
N HIS A 488 -35.37 -31.30 7.76
CA HIS A 488 -34.05 -30.88 7.28
C HIS A 488 -34.03 -29.44 6.75
N GLU A 489 -35.10 -28.99 6.06
CA GLU A 489 -35.26 -27.59 5.64
C GLU A 489 -35.24 -26.63 6.85
N ASN A 490 -35.95 -26.98 7.92
CA ASN A 490 -35.95 -26.17 9.15
C ASN A 490 -34.55 -26.10 9.80
N VAL A 491 -33.80 -27.21 9.79
CA VAL A 491 -32.41 -27.23 10.25
C VAL A 491 -31.55 -26.29 9.40
N GLY A 492 -31.65 -26.37 8.07
CA GLY A 492 -30.88 -25.52 7.16
C GLY A 492 -31.15 -24.04 7.36
N TYR A 493 -32.43 -23.67 7.53
CA TYR A 493 -32.81 -22.28 7.82
C TYR A 493 -32.21 -21.78 9.14
N TYR A 494 -32.32 -22.58 10.21
CA TYR A 494 -31.74 -22.22 11.51
C TYR A 494 -30.21 -22.04 11.44
N LEU A 495 -29.50 -22.99 10.82
CA LEU A 495 -28.04 -22.90 10.69
C LEU A 495 -27.63 -21.67 9.88
N ALA A 496 -28.39 -21.33 8.84
CA ALA A 496 -28.14 -20.13 8.06
C ALA A 496 -28.34 -18.85 8.87
N THR A 497 -29.46 -18.71 9.57
CA THR A 497 -29.78 -17.47 10.30
C THR A 497 -28.92 -17.27 11.55
N GLU A 498 -28.53 -18.35 12.22
CA GLU A 498 -27.82 -18.29 13.51
C GLU A 498 -26.30 -18.35 13.36
N PHE A 499 -25.78 -19.14 12.40
CA PHE A 499 -24.34 -19.41 12.30
C PHE A 499 -23.71 -18.91 11.00
N LEU A 500 -24.39 -19.02 9.86
CA LEU A 500 -23.83 -18.46 8.62
C LEU A 500 -23.79 -16.93 8.66
N SER A 501 -24.76 -16.29 9.31
CA SER A 501 -24.79 -14.83 9.49
C SER A 501 -23.57 -14.33 10.28
N GLU A 502 -23.10 -15.13 11.22
CA GLU A 502 -21.93 -14.89 12.06
C GLU A 502 -20.58 -15.15 11.39
N ILE A 503 -20.57 -15.90 10.28
CA ILE A 503 -19.37 -16.25 9.50
C ILE A 503 -19.27 -15.34 8.26
N ILE A 504 -20.36 -15.20 7.52
CA ILE A 504 -20.45 -14.37 6.31
C ILE A 504 -20.56 -12.89 6.70
N GLY A 505 -21.19 -12.58 7.83
CA GLY A 505 -21.56 -11.22 8.21
C GLY A 505 -22.83 -10.75 7.51
N ILE A 506 -23.30 -9.57 7.94
CA ILE A 506 -24.44 -8.87 7.35
C ILE A 506 -24.02 -7.53 6.75
N GLU A 507 -24.82 -7.04 5.80
CA GLU A 507 -24.71 -5.69 5.23
C GLU A 507 -26.09 -5.02 5.20
N THR A 508 -26.09 -3.70 5.22
CA THR A 508 -27.32 -2.90 5.08
C THR A 508 -27.65 -2.64 3.62
N TYR A 509 -28.93 -2.49 3.32
CA TYR A 509 -29.41 -2.03 2.02
C TYR A 509 -30.69 -1.20 2.20
N PRO A 510 -30.95 -0.21 1.33
CA PRO A 510 -32.12 0.65 1.48
C PRO A 510 -33.42 -0.11 1.23
N VAL A 511 -34.38 0.03 2.15
CA VAL A 511 -35.76 -0.44 2.00
C VAL A 511 -36.74 0.69 2.28
N LYS A 512 -37.97 0.58 1.76
CA LYS A 512 -39.05 1.51 2.12
C LYS A 512 -39.70 1.03 3.41
N HIS A 513 -39.67 1.87 4.44
CA HIS A 513 -40.46 1.67 5.64
C HIS A 513 -41.96 1.67 5.29
N VAL A 514 -42.78 1.00 6.10
CA VAL A 514 -44.24 0.94 5.88
C VAL A 514 -44.91 2.33 5.91
N GLN A 515 -44.25 3.33 6.50
CA GLN A 515 -44.68 4.74 6.52
C GLN A 515 -44.17 5.55 5.32
N GLY A 516 -43.50 4.93 4.35
CA GLY A 516 -43.11 5.53 3.07
C GLY A 516 -41.71 6.17 3.02
N PHE A 517 -41.02 6.33 4.16
CA PHE A 517 -39.65 6.84 4.20
C PHE A 517 -38.60 5.72 4.01
N PRO A 518 -37.39 6.03 3.51
CA PRO A 518 -36.30 5.06 3.41
C PRO A 518 -35.76 4.69 4.80
N THR A 519 -35.46 3.41 5.01
CA THR A 519 -34.82 2.87 6.21
C THR A 519 -33.86 1.76 5.80
N ASP A 520 -33.00 1.32 6.72
CA ASP A 520 -32.09 0.20 6.47
C ASP A 520 -32.83 -1.14 6.62
N GLY A 521 -32.61 -2.01 5.63
CA GLY A 521 -32.85 -3.44 5.72
C GLY A 521 -31.52 -4.19 5.82
N TYR A 522 -31.57 -5.46 6.17
CA TYR A 522 -30.37 -6.30 6.38
C TYR A 522 -30.41 -7.55 5.50
N ARG A 523 -29.25 -7.94 5.00
CA ARG A 523 -29.03 -9.20 4.27
C ARG A 523 -27.62 -9.73 4.55
N PHE A 524 -27.33 -10.95 4.13
CA PHE A 524 -25.97 -11.50 4.17
C PHE A 524 -25.02 -10.66 3.32
N ARG A 525 -23.75 -10.51 3.75
CA ARG A 525 -22.72 -9.88 2.92
C ARG A 525 -22.61 -10.61 1.60
N HIS A 526 -22.64 -9.84 0.53
CA HIS A 526 -22.47 -10.34 -0.83
C HIS A 526 -23.43 -11.47 -1.22
N GLU A 527 -24.66 -11.48 -0.69
CA GLU A 527 -25.65 -12.56 -0.87
C GLU A 527 -25.82 -13.00 -2.35
N LYS A 528 -25.93 -12.04 -3.29
CA LYS A 528 -26.01 -12.30 -4.75
C LYS A 528 -24.79 -13.03 -5.32
N HIS A 529 -23.63 -12.87 -4.68
CA HIS A 529 -22.37 -13.49 -5.06
C HIS A 529 -22.09 -14.78 -4.27
N THR A 530 -23.07 -15.31 -3.55
CA THR A 530 -23.00 -16.61 -2.91
C THR A 530 -23.62 -17.68 -3.82
N LEU A 531 -23.08 -18.89 -3.79
CA LEU A 531 -23.62 -20.07 -4.47
C LEU A 531 -23.91 -21.17 -3.44
N ILE A 532 -25.14 -21.65 -3.39
CA ILE A 532 -25.56 -22.78 -2.54
C ILE A 532 -25.52 -24.04 -3.38
N VAL A 533 -24.84 -25.07 -2.86
CA VAL A 533 -24.63 -26.34 -3.55
C VAL A 533 -25.00 -27.49 -2.60
N PRO A 534 -26.16 -28.14 -2.77
CA PRO A 534 -26.42 -29.38 -2.06
C PRO A 534 -25.54 -30.51 -2.61
N LEU A 535 -24.82 -31.20 -1.73
CA LEU A 535 -24.17 -32.46 -2.07
C LEU A 535 -25.25 -33.53 -2.25
N MET A 536 -25.49 -33.86 -3.52
CA MET A 536 -26.61 -34.72 -3.89
C MET A 536 -26.40 -36.16 -3.39
N ARG A 537 -27.42 -36.81 -2.86
CA ARG A 537 -28.83 -36.36 -2.74
C ARG A 537 -29.20 -35.85 -1.34
N GLY A 538 -28.44 -36.25 -0.31
CA GLY A 538 -28.81 -36.03 1.09
C GLY A 538 -28.85 -34.56 1.53
N GLY A 539 -28.07 -33.69 0.88
CA GLY A 539 -27.98 -32.27 1.25
C GLY A 539 -29.16 -31.40 0.81
N GLU A 540 -29.90 -31.79 -0.22
CA GLU A 540 -30.89 -30.93 -0.92
C GLU A 540 -31.97 -30.34 0.00
N PRO A 541 -32.66 -31.12 0.86
CA PRO A 541 -33.71 -30.56 1.70
C PRO A 541 -33.20 -29.50 2.68
N MET A 542 -31.99 -29.70 3.20
CA MET A 542 -31.35 -28.72 4.07
C MET A 542 -30.90 -27.48 3.30
N ALA A 543 -30.41 -27.66 2.07
CA ALA A 543 -30.01 -26.55 1.20
C ALA A 543 -31.18 -25.63 0.85
N PHE A 544 -32.41 -26.16 0.71
CA PHE A 544 -33.59 -25.31 0.56
C PHE A 544 -33.84 -24.43 1.78
N GLY A 545 -33.55 -24.92 2.98
CA GLY A 545 -33.56 -24.12 4.21
C GLY A 545 -32.55 -22.97 4.17
N VAL A 546 -31.33 -23.25 3.72
CA VAL A 546 -30.27 -22.24 3.54
C VAL A 546 -30.68 -21.20 2.49
N SER A 547 -31.21 -21.64 1.35
CA SER A 547 -31.69 -20.77 0.26
C SER A 547 -32.86 -19.88 0.69
N LYS A 548 -33.74 -20.39 1.56
CA LYS A 548 -34.82 -19.60 2.17
C LYS A 548 -34.28 -18.44 3.02
N ALA A 549 -33.13 -18.61 3.66
CA ALA A 549 -32.47 -17.53 4.42
C ALA A 549 -31.69 -16.58 3.48
N LEU A 550 -30.93 -17.12 2.52
CA LEU A 550 -30.13 -16.35 1.56
C LEU A 550 -30.89 -16.12 0.24
N LYS A 551 -31.85 -15.21 0.26
CA LYS A 551 -32.89 -15.09 -0.79
C LYS A 551 -32.37 -14.79 -2.19
N THR A 552 -31.22 -14.13 -2.31
CA THR A 552 -30.64 -13.73 -3.60
C THR A 552 -29.45 -14.58 -4.03
N ALA A 553 -29.05 -15.58 -3.22
CA ALA A 553 -27.95 -16.46 -3.57
C ALA A 553 -28.30 -17.39 -4.74
N GLY A 554 -27.30 -17.72 -5.54
CA GLY A 554 -27.45 -18.74 -6.60
C GLY A 554 -27.61 -20.12 -5.99
N PHE A 555 -28.23 -21.05 -6.72
CA PHE A 555 -28.43 -22.44 -6.28
C PHE A 555 -28.09 -23.40 -7.42
N ALA A 556 -27.13 -24.31 -7.19
CA ALA A 556 -26.69 -25.29 -8.20
C ALA A 556 -26.64 -26.70 -7.60
N HIS A 557 -27.40 -27.63 -8.17
CA HIS A 557 -27.35 -29.04 -7.77
C HIS A 557 -26.07 -29.68 -8.29
N ALA A 558 -25.32 -30.37 -7.41
CA ALA A 558 -24.09 -31.05 -7.80
C ALA A 558 -23.87 -32.31 -6.97
N LYS A 559 -23.33 -33.35 -7.60
CA LYS A 559 -22.74 -34.49 -6.89
C LYS A 559 -21.23 -34.34 -6.81
N HIS A 560 -20.63 -33.84 -7.88
CA HIS A 560 -19.21 -33.56 -8.01
C HIS A 560 -18.99 -32.11 -8.46
N PHE A 561 -17.80 -31.56 -8.22
CA PHE A 561 -17.46 -30.19 -8.65
C PHE A 561 -17.64 -30.00 -10.16
N SER A 562 -17.36 -31.03 -10.95
CA SER A 562 -17.54 -31.03 -12.41
C SER A 562 -18.98 -30.82 -12.88
N ASP A 563 -19.96 -31.01 -12.00
CA ASP A 563 -21.38 -30.84 -12.35
C ASP A 563 -21.79 -29.35 -12.35
N ILE A 564 -20.96 -28.46 -11.82
CA ILE A 564 -21.24 -27.03 -11.75
C ILE A 564 -20.73 -26.34 -13.01
N ASP A 565 -21.64 -25.70 -13.73
CA ASP A 565 -21.29 -24.84 -14.85
C ASP A 565 -20.32 -23.72 -14.42
N ALA A 566 -19.27 -23.49 -15.22
CA ALA A 566 -18.25 -22.50 -14.90
C ALA A 566 -18.81 -21.07 -14.78
N GLY A 567 -19.87 -20.75 -15.52
CA GLY A 567 -20.58 -19.46 -15.42
C GLY A 567 -21.22 -19.24 -14.05
N ASN A 568 -21.68 -20.30 -13.37
CA ASN A 568 -22.24 -20.21 -12.02
C ASN A 568 -21.20 -19.92 -10.93
N LEU A 569 -19.91 -20.19 -11.22
CA LEU A 569 -18.80 -19.94 -10.31
C LEU A 569 -18.14 -18.57 -10.54
N LYS A 570 -18.30 -18.00 -11.75
CA LYS A 570 -17.69 -16.71 -12.11
C LYS A 570 -18.19 -15.60 -11.18
N GLY A 571 -17.26 -14.90 -10.55
CA GLY A 571 -17.55 -13.76 -9.67
C GLY A 571 -18.13 -14.14 -8.30
N LYS A 572 -18.27 -15.44 -7.98
CA LYS A 572 -18.73 -15.85 -6.65
C LYS A 572 -17.69 -15.54 -5.57
N ARG A 573 -18.17 -15.14 -4.40
CA ARG A 573 -17.37 -14.81 -3.22
C ARG A 573 -17.40 -15.94 -2.19
N ALA A 574 -18.56 -16.58 -2.05
CA ALA A 574 -18.76 -17.70 -1.15
C ALA A 574 -19.49 -18.87 -1.84
N ILE A 575 -19.13 -20.08 -1.46
CA ILE A 575 -19.84 -21.31 -1.81
C ILE A 575 -20.30 -21.99 -0.51
N ILE A 576 -21.59 -22.27 -0.41
CA ILE A 576 -22.16 -23.01 0.71
C ILE A 576 -22.42 -24.45 0.25
N LEU A 577 -21.59 -25.38 0.71
CA LEU A 577 -21.76 -26.81 0.47
C LEU A 577 -22.67 -27.39 1.55
N VAL A 578 -23.76 -28.04 1.17
CA VAL A 578 -24.74 -28.54 2.14
C VAL A 578 -24.81 -30.05 2.07
N ASP A 579 -24.62 -30.73 3.20
CA ASP A 579 -24.79 -32.18 3.33
C ASP A 579 -25.58 -32.51 4.60
N SER A 580 -26.35 -33.58 4.59
CA SER A 580 -27.08 -33.97 5.81
C SER A 580 -26.15 -34.56 6.88
N VAL A 581 -25.14 -35.35 6.47
CA VAL A 581 -24.26 -36.08 7.40
C VAL A 581 -22.82 -36.13 6.89
N ILE A 582 -21.88 -35.65 7.68
CA ILE A 582 -20.44 -35.74 7.44
C ILE A 582 -19.84 -36.83 8.33
N ASN A 583 -19.51 -37.98 7.74
CA ASN A 583 -18.89 -39.09 8.46
C ASN A 583 -17.35 -39.01 8.46
N THR A 584 -16.74 -38.85 7.29
CA THR A 584 -15.27 -38.73 7.15
C THR A 584 -14.84 -37.45 6.45
N GLY A 585 -15.79 -36.71 5.85
CA GLY A 585 -15.53 -35.57 5.00
C GLY A 585 -15.00 -35.91 3.59
N GLY A 586 -14.96 -37.18 3.20
CA GLY A 586 -14.41 -37.60 1.90
C GLY A 586 -15.06 -36.92 0.70
N SER A 587 -16.40 -36.85 0.67
CA SER A 587 -17.16 -36.17 -0.39
C SER A 587 -16.83 -34.68 -0.49
N ILE A 588 -16.59 -34.04 0.66
CA ILE A 588 -16.21 -32.62 0.71
C ILE A 588 -14.80 -32.45 0.16
N VAL A 589 -13.85 -33.29 0.58
CA VAL A 589 -12.47 -33.24 0.08
C VAL A 589 -12.43 -33.43 -1.44
N GLU A 590 -13.15 -34.42 -1.98
CA GLU A 590 -13.27 -34.66 -3.42
C GLU A 590 -13.85 -33.47 -4.19
N PHE A 591 -14.77 -32.73 -3.57
CA PHE A 591 -15.31 -31.50 -4.14
C PHE A 591 -14.32 -30.33 -4.06
N MET A 592 -13.62 -30.22 -2.94
CA MET A 592 -12.76 -29.08 -2.59
C MET A 592 -11.42 -29.08 -3.33
N GLU A 593 -10.79 -30.23 -3.54
CA GLU A 593 -9.49 -30.33 -4.22
C GLU A 593 -9.50 -29.63 -5.60
N PRO A 594 -10.41 -29.96 -6.55
CA PRO A 594 -10.47 -29.27 -7.84
C PRO A 594 -11.01 -27.84 -7.74
N LEU A 595 -11.86 -27.55 -6.75
CA LEU A 595 -12.34 -26.18 -6.51
C LEU A 595 -11.17 -25.26 -6.13
N ARG A 596 -10.28 -25.70 -5.24
CA ARG A 596 -9.14 -24.91 -4.76
C ARG A 596 -8.06 -24.72 -5.81
N GLU A 597 -7.86 -25.71 -6.68
CA GLU A 597 -6.96 -25.58 -7.83
C GLU A 597 -7.40 -24.44 -8.76
N LYS A 598 -8.71 -24.30 -9.01
CA LYS A 598 -9.26 -23.31 -9.94
C LYS A 598 -9.65 -21.98 -9.28
N TYR A 599 -10.03 -22.01 -8.01
CA TYR A 599 -10.55 -20.87 -7.25
C TYR A 599 -9.98 -20.85 -5.82
N PRO A 600 -8.68 -20.59 -5.65
CA PRO A 600 -8.00 -20.69 -4.36
C PRO A 600 -8.53 -19.71 -3.30
N GLY A 601 -9.04 -18.55 -3.71
CA GLY A 601 -9.51 -17.49 -2.79
C GLY A 601 -11.02 -17.47 -2.49
N VAL A 602 -11.81 -18.43 -2.97
CA VAL A 602 -13.27 -18.44 -2.70
C VAL A 602 -13.54 -18.97 -1.29
N GLN A 603 -14.34 -18.26 -0.49
CA GLN A 603 -14.78 -18.75 0.81
C GLN A 603 -15.70 -19.96 0.63
N VAL A 604 -15.48 -21.02 1.39
CA VAL A 604 -16.34 -22.21 1.38
C VAL A 604 -16.84 -22.49 2.78
N ILE A 605 -18.15 -22.64 2.91
CA ILE A 605 -18.80 -22.96 4.18
C ILE A 605 -19.61 -24.23 4.00
N VAL A 606 -19.22 -25.28 4.73
CA VAL A 606 -19.92 -26.55 4.73
C VAL A 606 -20.99 -26.52 5.82
N VAL A 607 -22.25 -26.77 5.45
CA VAL A 607 -23.38 -26.83 6.36
C VAL A 607 -23.83 -28.28 6.51
N ALA A 608 -23.91 -28.75 7.75
CA ALA A 608 -24.33 -30.11 8.03
C ALA A 608 -25.32 -30.28 9.19
N GLY A 609 -26.19 -31.28 9.06
CA GLY A 609 -27.04 -31.72 10.17
C GLY A 609 -26.25 -32.45 11.25
N VAL A 610 -25.32 -33.32 10.83
CA VAL A 610 -24.49 -34.10 11.74
C VAL A 610 -23.07 -34.15 11.22
N VAL A 611 -22.11 -33.89 12.11
CA VAL A 611 -20.68 -34.10 11.84
C VAL A 611 -20.14 -35.12 12.83
N GLN A 612 -19.46 -36.15 12.34
CA GLN A 612 -18.80 -37.12 13.21
C GLN A 612 -17.54 -36.49 13.81
N ALA A 613 -17.31 -36.69 15.10
CA ALA A 613 -16.30 -35.98 15.88
C ALA A 613 -14.86 -36.15 15.34
N ASP A 614 -14.53 -37.32 14.77
CA ASP A 614 -13.19 -37.57 14.21
C ASP A 614 -13.00 -36.91 12.83
N ALA A 615 -14.07 -36.62 12.09
CA ALA A 615 -13.97 -36.03 10.76
C ALA A 615 -13.26 -34.66 10.77
N THR A 616 -13.42 -33.88 11.85
CA THR A 616 -12.78 -32.58 12.04
C THR A 616 -11.46 -32.65 12.82
N LYS A 617 -11.12 -33.82 13.38
CA LYS A 617 -9.92 -34.02 14.20
C LYS A 617 -8.79 -34.74 13.44
N VAL A 618 -9.13 -35.75 12.65
CA VAL A 618 -8.18 -36.64 11.94
C VAL A 618 -8.57 -36.87 10.48
N GLY A 619 -7.56 -37.18 9.66
CA GLY A 619 -7.72 -37.46 8.24
C GLY A 619 -7.60 -36.23 7.34
N LYS A 620 -7.82 -36.43 6.02
CA LYS A 620 -7.64 -35.39 5.00
C LYS A 620 -8.55 -34.18 5.21
N PHE A 621 -9.81 -34.41 5.59
CA PHE A 621 -10.76 -33.31 5.81
C PHE A 621 -10.35 -32.43 6.99
N ALA A 622 -9.97 -33.04 8.12
CA ALA A 622 -9.44 -32.31 9.27
C ALA A 622 -8.16 -31.54 8.94
N ALA A 623 -7.25 -32.13 8.15
CA ALA A 623 -6.03 -31.45 7.71
C ALA A 623 -6.36 -30.23 6.83
N MET A 624 -7.26 -30.40 5.87
CA MET A 624 -7.75 -29.32 5.00
C MET A 624 -8.40 -28.21 5.82
N LEU A 625 -9.28 -28.56 6.78
CA LEU A 625 -9.96 -27.60 7.65
C LEU A 625 -8.99 -26.79 8.52
N LYS A 626 -7.86 -27.37 8.91
CA LYS A 626 -6.81 -26.69 9.69
C LYS A 626 -5.91 -25.80 8.82
N SER A 627 -5.66 -26.20 7.57
CA SER A 627 -4.74 -25.47 6.69
C SER A 627 -5.40 -24.40 5.84
N ASP A 628 -6.67 -24.62 5.45
CA ASP A 628 -7.44 -23.71 4.61
C ASP A 628 -8.19 -22.69 5.48
N LYS A 629 -7.72 -21.44 5.45
CA LYS A 629 -8.32 -20.34 6.21
C LYS A 629 -9.70 -19.92 5.68
N ASN A 630 -10.02 -20.29 4.44
CA ASN A 630 -11.26 -19.94 3.77
C ASN A 630 -12.27 -21.10 3.79
N LEU A 631 -12.04 -22.14 4.60
CA LEU A 631 -12.94 -23.27 4.77
C LEU A 631 -13.52 -23.29 6.19
N TYR A 632 -14.85 -23.28 6.26
CA TYR A 632 -15.61 -23.35 7.52
C TYR A 632 -16.58 -24.52 7.49
N VAL A 633 -16.92 -25.02 8.67
CA VAL A 633 -17.92 -26.05 8.88
C VAL A 633 -18.89 -25.59 9.94
N VAL A 634 -20.17 -25.61 9.60
CA VAL A 634 -21.30 -25.33 10.49
C VAL A 634 -22.12 -26.58 10.66
N ALA A 635 -22.32 -27.01 11.90
CA ALA A 635 -23.11 -28.21 12.19
C ALA A 635 -24.25 -27.95 13.17
N LEU A 636 -25.39 -28.62 12.97
CA LEU A 636 -26.41 -28.69 14.01
C LEU A 636 -25.90 -29.46 15.23
N ARG A 637 -25.20 -30.58 15.02
CA ARG A 637 -24.55 -31.32 16.10
C ARG A 637 -23.29 -32.07 15.67
N GLU A 638 -22.36 -32.16 16.61
CA GLU A 638 -21.27 -33.13 16.60
C GLU A 638 -21.77 -34.48 17.20
N SER A 639 -21.20 -35.58 16.74
CA SER A 639 -21.58 -36.93 17.18
C SER A 639 -20.35 -37.84 17.28
N ASP A 640 -20.15 -38.49 18.42
CA ASP A 640 -19.11 -39.52 18.55
C ASP A 640 -19.45 -40.79 17.77
N ASN A 641 -20.74 -41.04 17.55
CA ASN A 641 -21.20 -42.20 16.80
C ASN A 641 -20.84 -42.09 15.31
N LYS A 642 -20.02 -43.02 14.83
CA LYS A 642 -19.69 -43.20 13.41
C LYS A 642 -20.61 -44.28 12.82
N TYR A 643 -21.70 -43.85 12.20
CA TYR A 643 -22.67 -44.76 11.61
C TYR A 643 -22.93 -44.41 10.14
N LYS A 644 -22.75 -45.39 9.25
CA LYS A 644 -23.18 -45.32 7.86
C LYS A 644 -24.44 -46.16 7.71
N GLY A 645 -25.58 -45.50 7.53
CA GLY A 645 -26.86 -46.19 7.35
C GLY A 645 -26.85 -47.09 6.12
N ARG A 646 -27.68 -48.13 6.16
CA ARG A 646 -28.05 -48.99 5.02
C ARG A 646 -29.57 -49.18 5.02
N GLY A 647 -30.18 -49.17 3.84
CA GLY A 647 -31.61 -49.33 3.61
C GLY A 647 -32.46 -48.34 4.41
N GLY A 648 -33.31 -48.87 5.29
CA GLY A 648 -34.24 -48.09 6.12
C GLY A 648 -33.60 -47.12 7.13
N THR A 649 -32.28 -47.16 7.31
CA THR A 649 -31.53 -46.28 8.24
C THR A 649 -30.68 -45.23 7.53
N ASP A 650 -30.52 -45.32 6.21
CA ASP A 650 -29.81 -44.32 5.44
C ASP A 650 -30.62 -43.03 5.30
N THR A 651 -29.95 -41.90 5.49
CA THR A 651 -30.62 -40.59 5.49
C THR A 651 -31.13 -40.22 4.10
N GLY A 652 -30.35 -40.46 3.05
CA GLY A 652 -30.77 -40.19 1.68
C GLY A 652 -31.97 -41.04 1.27
N HIS A 653 -31.94 -42.33 1.58
CA HIS A 653 -33.05 -43.23 1.27
C HIS A 653 -34.34 -42.86 2.02
N ARG A 654 -34.25 -42.49 3.31
CA ARG A 654 -35.41 -42.04 4.10
C ARG A 654 -35.97 -40.70 3.60
N LEU A 655 -35.12 -39.76 3.17
CA LEU A 655 -35.56 -38.46 2.65
C LEU A 655 -36.42 -38.59 1.39
N PHE A 656 -36.18 -39.61 0.57
CA PHE A 656 -36.86 -39.78 -0.72
C PHE A 656 -37.72 -41.05 -0.81
N ASN A 657 -37.92 -41.77 0.30
CA ASN A 657 -38.66 -43.05 0.35
C ASN A 657 -38.13 -44.10 -0.64
N THR A 658 -36.81 -44.16 -0.81
CA THR A 658 -36.14 -45.12 -1.70
C THR A 658 -35.39 -46.21 -0.92
N THR A 659 -35.88 -46.57 0.27
CA THR A 659 -35.25 -47.54 1.18
C THR A 659 -35.20 -48.98 0.66
N ASN A 660 -35.80 -49.21 -0.51
CA ASN A 660 -35.80 -50.46 -1.26
C ASN A 660 -34.66 -50.58 -2.28
N LEU A 661 -33.86 -49.52 -2.48
CA LEU A 661 -32.79 -49.48 -3.48
C LEU A 661 -31.42 -49.95 -2.95
N ASP A 662 -31.37 -50.50 -1.73
CA ASP A 662 -30.16 -51.01 -1.08
C ASP A 662 -30.16 -52.55 -0.96
#